data_AF-A0A2S4PT54-F1
#
_entry.id   AF-A0A2S4PT54-F1
#
_cell.length_a   1.000
_cell.length_b   1.000
_cell.length_c   1.000
_cell.angle_alpha   90.00
_cell.angle_beta   90.00
_cell.angle_gamma   90.00
#
_symmetry.space_group_name_H-M   'P 1'
#
loop_
_entity.id
_entity.type
_entity.pdbx_description
1 polymer ?
#
loop_
_entity_poly.entity_id
_entity_poly.type
_entity_poly.pdbx_seq_one_letter_code
_entity_poly.pdbx_strand_id
1 'polypeptide(L)'
;MAHEEIFSGPIAESVPMSLASFSSYKRRADSNTSFAIYRADDEFASFSDENVIADDESEILVDEDLIDMESGERCYYRTSTEITGQAYHLRRDSTRTNTSYKIYEGRVGQKVSIPIEDLTIAIVGFRTSYLGYILYIIASILSFGIVYLALRWIPRLKVYLIGTKCPLRNCNWVVIEVGESMGGIKSSELNIKNYGHSISTVFGRIEKHHIDHLEDEDPIMNNIRILDYRYIRLIYHPLKDKFVLTSNWKDPRWIDVTSIRAGIDGDEKENRGLIFGKNSIDIEQKNLLQLLTDEVLHPFYMFQVASLVLWCLDDYFYYAACIFTISLVSIVTTLIETRTTMERLRHISRFECDIRVLRNSFWRYVASSELVPGDVYEVTDPALKQLPCDSLLLTGDCIVNESMLTGESVPISKTPLTQEALQSLDLGATSIAPEVAKHFLFGGTKIIRAKRPLEDSNGDAVGLSLVVRTGFSTTKGALVRSMLFPKPSGFKFYRDSFRYILVMAGIALIGFIVSLINFVHLQLEWHLIIVRALDLITIVVPPALPATLNIGINFALSRLKGKQIFCISPQRVNVGGKLDIVCFDKTGTLTEDGLDVLGIRIVQSPENRFTDLFTSASSLFSNVNPTTFLDTEYDTHHAALHTMATCHSLHIIDGKLAGDPLDIKMFEFTGWDFEEGEQRSRFVDDDDQGTLAPSIARPPASRRDILNDSDSSLKIRLSGCDIYVKGAPECMSDICNPASFPPDFDEVLNHYTHRGFRVIALAIKHISKLSWVKIQKMYRSEAESDLDFIGFIIFENKLKPNTAMVLEELTRAAIRKLMCTGDNILTAISVARECNLISPISSCYVPRFVEGNFQDSKARLRWESIDDSSFILDENTLTPVPTQAEANSLIFQDLSKLEDYSIAISGDVFRWIVDFAPINVLHKVLVRGQVFARMSPDEKNELVEKLQSIDYCCGFCGDGANDCGALKAADVGISLSEAEASIAAPFTSRIFDITCVPEVIREGRAALVTSFSCFKYMSLYSAIQFTSVSFLYEYASNLGNFQ
;
A
#
# COMPACT_ATOMS: atom_id res chain seq x y z
N MET A 1 -10.04 18.32 -21.23
CA MET A 1 -11.19 19.25 -21.23
C MET A 1 -10.78 20.55 -20.56
N ALA A 2 -10.33 21.53 -21.33
CA ALA A 2 -10.19 22.92 -20.93
C ALA A 2 -10.46 23.74 -22.21
N HIS A 3 -11.37 24.72 -22.14
CA HIS A 3 -11.91 25.37 -23.34
C HIS A 3 -11.47 26.84 -23.52
N GLU A 4 -10.72 27.39 -22.56
CA GLU A 4 -10.35 28.81 -22.53
C GLU A 4 -8.83 29.05 -22.37
N GLU A 5 -8.02 27.99 -22.57
CA GLU A 5 -6.55 28.08 -22.52
C GLU A 5 -5.98 28.56 -23.88
N ILE A 6 -5.11 29.57 -23.81
CA ILE A 6 -4.34 30.07 -24.94
C ILE A 6 -3.28 29.03 -25.31
N PHE A 7 -3.10 28.74 -26.61
CA PHE A 7 -2.10 27.79 -27.09
C PHE A 7 -0.69 28.25 -26.71
N SER A 8 -0.06 27.53 -25.78
CA SER A 8 1.21 27.87 -25.13
C SER A 8 2.46 27.64 -26.00
N GLY A 9 2.27 27.36 -27.30
CA GLY A 9 3.33 27.02 -28.25
C GLY A 9 3.61 25.51 -28.28
N PRO A 10 4.80 25.08 -28.73
CA PRO A 10 5.21 23.67 -28.77
C PRO A 10 5.58 23.16 -27.36
N ILE A 11 4.63 23.20 -26.44
CA ILE A 11 4.71 22.60 -25.10
C ILE A 11 3.71 21.44 -25.07
N ALA A 12 4.21 20.23 -25.28
CA ALA A 12 3.37 19.04 -25.26
C ALA A 12 2.99 18.65 -23.83
N GLU A 13 1.76 18.99 -23.43
CA GLU A 13 1.18 18.55 -22.16
C GLU A 13 0.72 17.09 -22.22
N SER A 14 1.65 16.14 -22.07
CA SER A 14 1.26 14.76 -21.75
C SER A 14 0.85 14.70 -20.27
N VAL A 15 -0.44 14.49 -19.99
CA VAL A 15 -0.90 14.18 -18.63
C VAL A 15 -0.41 12.77 -18.27
N PRO A 16 0.35 12.58 -17.16
CA PRO A 16 0.83 11.26 -16.77
C PRO A 16 -0.31 10.25 -16.62
N MET A 17 -0.18 9.09 -17.25
CA MET A 17 -1.26 8.11 -17.33
C MET A 17 -1.75 7.60 -15.96
N SER A 18 -0.89 7.57 -14.94
CA SER A 18 -1.24 7.20 -13.56
C SER A 18 -2.24 8.16 -12.88
N LEU A 19 -2.51 9.33 -13.47
CA LEU A 19 -3.61 10.22 -13.07
C LEU A 19 -4.80 10.16 -14.04
N ALA A 20 -4.55 10.00 -15.34
CA ALA A 20 -5.60 9.95 -16.37
C ALA A 20 -6.51 8.71 -16.26
N SER A 21 -6.02 7.61 -15.69
CA SER A 21 -6.80 6.41 -15.40
C SER A 21 -7.89 6.62 -14.32
N PHE A 22 -7.81 7.69 -13.52
CA PHE A 22 -8.72 7.95 -12.40
C PHE A 22 -9.65 9.17 -12.61
N SER A 23 -9.54 9.91 -13.72
CA SER A 23 -10.48 10.99 -14.04
C SER A 23 -11.82 10.42 -14.53
N SER A 24 -12.78 10.28 -13.62
CA SER A 24 -14.11 9.75 -13.91
C SER A 24 -14.91 10.62 -14.88
N TYR A 25 -15.76 9.97 -15.69
CA TYR A 25 -16.57 10.63 -16.72
C TYR A 25 -17.60 11.60 -16.12
N LYS A 26 -17.30 12.90 -16.11
CA LYS A 26 -18.33 13.94 -16.10
C LYS A 26 -18.99 13.99 -17.49
N ARG A 27 -20.04 13.18 -17.69
CA ARG A 27 -20.99 13.42 -18.80
C ARG A 27 -21.58 14.82 -18.64
N ARG A 28 -21.38 15.68 -19.65
CA ARG A 28 -22.17 16.91 -19.79
C ARG A 28 -23.63 16.53 -20.00
N ALA A 29 -24.53 17.18 -19.27
CA ALA A 29 -25.95 17.20 -19.59
C ALA A 29 -26.22 18.21 -20.72
N ASP A 30 -27.49 18.23 -21.15
CA ASP A 30 -28.15 19.26 -21.95
C ASP A 30 -27.70 19.45 -23.42
N SER A 31 -28.55 18.95 -24.32
CA SER A 31 -28.79 19.56 -25.62
C SER A 31 -30.30 19.73 -25.87
N ASN A 32 -30.83 20.90 -25.48
CA ASN A 32 -32.13 21.48 -25.90
C ASN A 32 -33.41 20.73 -25.45
N THR A 33 -34.48 21.39 -25.00
CA THR A 33 -35.15 22.47 -25.74
C THR A 33 -35.87 23.56 -24.90
N SER A 34 -35.48 24.81 -25.17
CA SER A 34 -36.35 25.96 -25.48
C SER A 34 -36.97 26.88 -24.38
N PHE A 35 -36.84 28.19 -24.67
CA PHE A 35 -37.64 29.38 -24.26
C PHE A 35 -37.80 29.84 -22.78
N ALA A 36 -36.82 30.66 -22.37
CA ALA A 36 -36.95 32.14 -22.25
C ALA A 36 -37.79 32.86 -21.14
N ILE A 37 -37.05 33.56 -20.26
CA ILE A 37 -37.24 34.96 -19.77
C ILE A 37 -38.57 35.38 -19.10
N TYR A 38 -38.60 35.55 -17.76
CA TYR A 38 -38.64 36.87 -17.07
C TYR A 38 -38.52 36.76 -15.53
N ARG A 39 -38.39 37.89 -14.83
CA ARG A 39 -38.46 38.06 -13.35
C ARG A 39 -39.89 38.38 -12.90
N ALA A 40 -40.30 37.94 -11.70
CA ALA A 40 -40.85 38.79 -10.60
C ALA A 40 -41.45 37.95 -9.44
N ASP A 41 -41.02 38.26 -8.21
CA ASP A 41 -41.79 38.61 -6.99
C ASP A 41 -43.09 37.87 -6.55
N ASP A 42 -43.06 37.43 -5.27
CA ASP A 42 -44.11 37.46 -4.21
C ASP A 42 -45.42 36.60 -4.17
N GLU A 43 -45.92 36.49 -2.92
CA GLU A 43 -47.28 36.19 -2.39
C GLU A 43 -47.76 34.76 -1.97
N PHE A 44 -47.89 34.60 -0.64
CA PHE A 44 -49.00 34.06 0.20
C PHE A 44 -49.74 32.71 -0.03
N ALA A 45 -49.47 31.76 0.89
CA ALA A 45 -50.37 31.06 1.86
C ALA A 45 -51.88 30.77 1.61
N SER A 46 -52.36 29.60 2.09
CA SER A 46 -53.65 29.42 2.83
C SER A 46 -53.78 28.03 3.52
N PHE A 47 -54.80 27.86 4.39
CA PHE A 47 -55.08 26.72 5.30
C PHE A 47 -56.53 26.19 5.12
N SER A 48 -56.77 24.88 5.35
CA SER A 48 -58.01 24.26 5.92
C SER A 48 -57.87 22.71 5.88
N ASP A 49 -58.01 21.90 6.93
CA ASP A 49 -59.04 21.71 8.00
C ASP A 49 -60.29 20.90 7.60
N GLU A 50 -60.51 19.73 8.24
CA GLU A 50 -61.82 19.25 8.74
C GLU A 50 -61.66 18.09 9.78
N ASN A 51 -62.76 17.64 10.43
CA ASN A 51 -62.77 16.99 11.78
C ASN A 51 -63.61 15.66 11.87
N VAL A 52 -63.82 15.15 13.11
CA VAL A 52 -64.77 14.08 13.60
C VAL A 52 -64.11 12.70 13.89
N ILE A 53 -64.18 11.98 15.05
CA ILE A 53 -65.05 11.84 16.28
C ILE A 53 -66.11 10.69 16.14
N ALA A 54 -66.36 9.73 17.05
CA ALA A 54 -65.97 9.47 18.46
C ALA A 54 -65.68 7.96 18.76
N ASP A 55 -65.61 7.58 20.05
CA ASP A 55 -65.42 6.23 20.64
C ASP A 55 -66.68 5.33 20.63
N ASP A 56 -66.55 3.98 20.78
CA ASP A 56 -66.84 3.22 22.03
C ASP A 56 -66.69 1.65 21.92
N GLU A 57 -66.85 0.93 23.04
CA GLU A 57 -66.34 -0.43 23.37
C GLU A 57 -67.10 -1.72 22.89
N SER A 58 -66.45 -2.89 23.11
CA SER A 58 -67.00 -4.25 23.40
C SER A 58 -67.50 -5.15 22.24
N GLU A 59 -67.45 -6.50 22.24
CA GLU A 59 -66.75 -7.53 23.07
C GLU A 59 -66.78 -8.92 22.34
N ILE A 60 -65.91 -9.88 22.74
CA ILE A 60 -66.12 -11.37 22.71
C ILE A 60 -66.47 -12.07 21.35
N LEU A 61 -65.82 -13.12 20.80
CA LEU A 61 -64.58 -13.96 20.94
C LEU A 61 -64.34 -14.59 19.51
N VAL A 62 -63.57 -15.65 19.16
CA VAL A 62 -62.73 -16.69 19.81
C VAL A 62 -61.73 -17.28 18.78
N ASP A 63 -60.59 -17.84 19.23
CA ASP A 63 -59.60 -18.76 18.57
C ASP A 63 -58.99 -18.39 17.18
N GLU A 64 -57.77 -18.80 16.82
CA GLU A 64 -56.88 -19.87 17.36
C GLU A 64 -55.37 -19.48 17.32
N ASP A 65 -54.59 -20.04 18.27
CA ASP A 65 -53.12 -20.20 18.37
C ASP A 65 -52.08 -19.03 18.46
N LEU A 66 -51.52 -18.91 19.68
CA LEU A 66 -50.08 -18.81 20.08
C LEU A 66 -49.25 -17.56 19.66
N ILE A 67 -48.89 -16.60 20.54
CA ILE A 67 -48.08 -16.65 21.80
C ILE A 67 -46.58 -16.93 21.48
N ASP A 68 -45.60 -16.08 21.85
CA ASP A 68 -45.42 -15.42 23.16
C ASP A 68 -44.85 -13.97 23.12
N MET A 69 -45.31 -13.13 24.05
CA MET A 69 -44.66 -11.88 24.53
C MET A 69 -44.66 -11.97 26.08
N GLU A 70 -43.77 -11.32 26.83
CA GLU A 70 -43.99 -9.93 27.29
C GLU A 70 -42.82 -9.38 28.13
N SER A 71 -42.91 -8.11 28.51
CA SER A 71 -42.03 -7.44 29.48
C SER A 71 -42.81 -6.64 30.53
N GLY A 72 -42.75 -7.06 31.80
CA GLY A 72 -43.31 -6.41 32.99
C GLY A 72 -43.21 -7.36 34.21
N GLU A 73 -43.22 -6.94 35.48
CA GLU A 73 -43.30 -5.61 36.07
C GLU A 73 -42.54 -5.57 37.44
N ARG A 74 -42.33 -4.36 37.99
CA ARG A 74 -42.17 -3.97 39.42
C ARG A 74 -41.25 -4.76 40.38
N CYS A 75 -40.22 -4.04 40.84
CA CYS A 75 -39.69 -3.93 42.21
C CYS A 75 -40.09 -4.95 43.30
N TYR A 76 -39.08 -5.60 43.91
CA TYR A 76 -39.04 -5.85 45.35
C TYR A 76 -37.64 -5.60 45.93
N TYR A 77 -37.57 -5.00 47.13
CA TYR A 77 -36.34 -4.93 47.92
C TYR A 77 -35.97 -6.32 48.44
N ARG A 78 -34.74 -6.80 48.18
CA ARG A 78 -34.11 -7.78 49.08
C ARG A 78 -32.58 -7.78 49.02
N THR A 79 -31.99 -7.58 50.20
CA THR A 79 -30.55 -7.68 50.47
C THR A 79 -30.14 -9.14 50.64
N SER A 80 -29.08 -9.60 49.97
CA SER A 80 -28.30 -10.76 50.45
C SER A 80 -26.94 -10.92 49.75
N THR A 81 -25.90 -11.06 50.60
CA THR A 81 -24.68 -11.86 50.37
C THR A 81 -23.84 -11.63 49.11
N GLU A 82 -22.67 -11.04 49.34
CA GLU A 82 -21.43 -11.44 48.66
C GLU A 82 -21.24 -12.96 48.73
N ILE A 83 -20.75 -13.59 47.65
CA ILE A 83 -19.86 -14.76 47.71
C ILE A 83 -19.05 -14.82 46.40
N THR A 84 -17.79 -15.22 46.54
CA THR A 84 -16.73 -15.22 45.53
C THR A 84 -17.07 -15.95 44.22
N GLY A 85 -16.77 -15.35 43.05
CA GLY A 85 -16.89 -16.10 41.77
C GLY A 85 -16.63 -15.39 40.44
N GLN A 86 -16.19 -14.11 40.38
CA GLN A 86 -16.06 -13.41 39.09
C GLN A 86 -14.68 -13.58 38.41
N ALA A 87 -14.67 -14.27 37.26
CA ALA A 87 -13.55 -14.26 36.32
C ALA A 87 -13.59 -12.98 35.45
N TYR A 88 -12.55 -12.15 35.54
CA TYR A 88 -12.48 -10.82 34.93
C TYR A 88 -12.31 -10.83 33.39
N HIS A 89 -13.40 -11.02 32.65
CA HIS A 89 -13.40 -10.85 31.19
C HIS A 89 -13.38 -9.36 30.76
N LEU A 90 -12.18 -8.83 30.51
CA LEU A 90 -11.90 -7.44 30.09
C LEU A 90 -12.60 -6.93 28.80
N ARG A 91 -13.35 -7.77 28.09
CA ARG A 91 -13.84 -7.48 26.72
C ARG A 91 -15.18 -6.73 26.63
N ARG A 92 -16.06 -6.86 27.63
CA ARG A 92 -17.51 -6.60 27.45
C ARG A 92 -17.93 -5.12 27.33
N ASP A 93 -17.16 -4.19 27.88
CA ASP A 93 -17.52 -2.76 27.90
C ASP A 93 -17.17 -2.00 26.61
N SER A 94 -16.41 -2.63 25.70
CA SER A 94 -15.71 -1.95 24.60
C SER A 94 -16.46 -1.84 23.27
N THR A 95 -17.67 -2.42 23.16
CA THR A 95 -18.37 -2.56 21.86
C THR A 95 -19.44 -1.50 21.58
N ARG A 96 -19.90 -0.73 22.57
CA ARG A 96 -20.96 0.28 22.42
C ARG A 96 -20.46 1.69 22.04
N THR A 97 -19.19 1.83 21.64
CA THR A 97 -18.46 3.10 21.81
C THR A 97 -18.21 3.95 20.54
N ASN A 98 -18.44 3.44 19.33
CA ASN A 98 -18.17 4.21 18.10
C ASN A 98 -19.31 5.17 17.68
N THR A 99 -20.52 5.03 18.24
CA THR A 99 -21.73 5.72 17.72
C THR A 99 -22.46 6.60 18.75
N SER A 100 -21.88 6.85 19.93
CA SER A 100 -22.53 7.67 20.98
C SER A 100 -21.78 8.97 21.28
N TYR A 101 -22.29 10.09 20.76
CA TYR A 101 -21.86 11.47 21.08
C TYR A 101 -22.31 11.94 22.48
N LYS A 102 -22.24 11.07 23.49
CA LYS A 102 -22.48 11.47 24.89
C LYS A 102 -21.15 11.80 25.57
N ILE A 103 -21.13 12.94 26.26
CA ILE A 103 -20.02 13.39 27.10
C ILE A 103 -20.01 12.49 28.34
N TYR A 104 -19.26 11.39 28.27
CA TYR A 104 -18.96 10.53 29.42
C TYR A 104 -17.71 11.05 30.11
N GLU A 105 -17.87 11.76 31.23
CA GLU A 105 -16.75 12.03 32.12
C GLU A 105 -16.18 10.72 32.67
N GLY A 106 -14.86 10.53 32.56
CA GLY A 106 -14.17 9.44 33.23
C GLY A 106 -13.94 8.19 32.37
N ARG A 107 -13.73 8.34 31.05
CA ARG A 107 -13.45 7.22 30.15
C ARG A 107 -12.20 6.46 30.62
N VAL A 108 -12.36 5.18 30.96
CA VAL A 108 -11.27 4.29 31.44
C VAL A 108 -10.47 3.66 30.29
N GLY A 109 -11.07 3.53 29.11
CA GLY A 109 -10.40 3.00 27.93
C GLY A 109 -11.09 3.37 26.62
N GLN A 110 -10.36 3.21 25.52
CA GLN A 110 -10.67 3.69 24.19
C GLN A 110 -10.15 2.70 23.13
N LYS A 111 -10.89 2.49 22.05
CA LYS A 111 -10.34 1.92 20.81
C LYS A 111 -9.87 3.04 19.88
N VAL A 112 -8.68 2.91 19.31
CA VAL A 112 -8.14 3.80 18.28
C VAL A 112 -7.84 2.93 17.06
N SER A 113 -8.37 3.33 15.89
CA SER A 113 -7.87 2.81 14.62
C SER A 113 -6.69 3.65 14.15
N ILE A 114 -5.63 3.00 13.72
CA ILE A 114 -4.46 3.59 13.08
C ILE A 114 -4.54 3.16 11.60
N PRO A 115 -5.19 3.95 10.72
CA PRO A 115 -5.50 3.48 9.37
C PRO A 115 -4.24 3.25 8.53
N ILE A 116 -3.17 4.02 8.77
CA ILE A 116 -1.84 3.90 8.12
C ILE A 116 -1.15 2.53 8.39
N GLU A 117 -1.49 1.84 9.47
CA GLU A 117 -0.99 0.48 9.75
C GLU A 117 -2.05 -0.62 9.53
N ASP A 118 -3.29 -0.25 9.21
CA ASP A 118 -4.50 -1.05 9.45
C ASP A 118 -4.41 -1.77 10.82
N LEU A 119 -4.45 -0.97 11.88
CA LEU A 119 -4.25 -1.46 13.23
C LEU A 119 -5.23 -0.84 14.23
N THR A 120 -6.14 -1.67 14.75
CA THR A 120 -6.98 -1.30 15.89
C THR A 120 -6.28 -1.63 17.20
N ILE A 121 -6.04 -0.60 18.02
CA ILE A 121 -5.46 -0.72 19.36
C ILE A 121 -6.50 -0.35 20.43
N ALA A 122 -6.50 -1.11 21.53
CA ALA A 122 -7.29 -0.82 22.72
C ALA A 122 -6.37 -0.22 23.79
N ILE A 123 -6.62 1.05 24.13
CA ILE A 123 -5.92 1.88 25.11
C ILE A 123 -6.70 1.83 26.43
N VAL A 124 -6.07 1.47 27.54
CA VAL A 124 -6.72 1.43 28.87
C VAL A 124 -5.83 2.12 29.91
N GLY A 125 -6.42 3.03 30.71
CA GLY A 125 -5.71 3.83 31.72
C GLY A 125 -5.52 3.09 33.05
N PHE A 126 -4.28 3.09 33.55
CA PHE A 126 -3.91 2.49 34.82
C PHE A 126 -3.14 3.43 35.75
N ARG A 127 -3.34 3.23 37.06
CA ARG A 127 -2.62 3.88 38.16
C ARG A 127 -1.93 2.82 39.00
N THR A 128 -0.68 3.08 39.37
CA THR A 128 0.13 2.15 40.18
C THR A 128 -0.42 2.05 41.60
N SER A 129 -0.80 0.85 42.04
CA SER A 129 -1.16 0.56 43.43
C SER A 129 0.11 0.41 44.26
N TYR A 130 0.28 1.23 45.28
CA TYR A 130 1.44 1.18 46.18
C TYR A 130 1.52 -0.17 46.92
N LEU A 131 0.39 -0.67 47.42
CA LEU A 131 0.29 -1.98 48.07
C LEU A 131 0.59 -3.13 47.10
N GLY A 132 0.03 -3.08 45.88
CA GLY A 132 0.27 -4.09 44.85
C GLY A 132 1.73 -4.14 44.39
N TYR A 133 2.37 -2.97 44.26
CA TYR A 133 3.78 -2.85 43.91
C TYR A 133 4.73 -3.32 45.02
N ILE A 134 4.42 -3.04 46.30
CA ILE A 134 5.15 -3.59 47.44
C ILE A 134 5.02 -5.11 47.48
N LEU A 135 3.80 -5.64 47.33
CA LEU A 135 3.56 -7.09 47.34
C LEU A 135 4.27 -7.79 46.17
N TYR A 136 4.31 -7.16 44.99
CA TYR A 136 5.12 -7.60 43.85
C TYR A 136 6.62 -7.67 44.18
N ILE A 137 7.19 -6.65 44.83
CA ILE A 137 8.61 -6.65 45.25
C ILE A 137 8.87 -7.74 46.29
N ILE A 138 8.06 -7.82 47.34
CA ILE A 138 8.22 -8.83 48.41
C ILE A 138 8.13 -10.24 47.84
N ALA A 139 7.12 -10.53 47.00
CA ALA A 139 6.98 -11.84 46.37
C ALA A 139 8.14 -12.13 45.39
N SER A 140 8.68 -11.13 44.70
CA SER A 140 9.85 -11.28 43.83
C SER A 140 11.12 -11.59 44.61
N ILE A 141 11.33 -10.97 45.78
CA ILE A 141 12.49 -11.22 46.66
C ILE A 141 12.38 -12.60 47.32
N LEU A 142 11.23 -12.92 47.95
CA LEU A 142 11.01 -14.20 48.63
C LEU A 142 11.07 -15.42 47.70
N SER A 143 10.80 -15.24 46.40
CA SER A 143 10.88 -16.30 45.39
C SER A 143 12.20 -16.32 44.61
N PHE A 144 13.24 -15.61 45.08
CA PHE A 144 14.54 -15.48 44.39
C PHE A 144 14.41 -15.08 42.90
N GLY A 145 13.41 -14.26 42.58
CA GLY A 145 13.13 -13.78 41.21
C GLY A 145 12.14 -14.63 40.39
N ILE A 146 11.69 -15.81 40.86
CA ILE A 146 10.77 -16.67 40.09
C ILE A 146 9.44 -15.95 39.81
N VAL A 147 8.88 -15.23 40.79
CA VAL A 147 7.67 -14.41 40.60
C VAL A 147 7.91 -13.24 39.64
N TYR A 148 9.12 -12.65 39.64
CA TYR A 148 9.48 -11.61 38.67
C TYR A 148 9.48 -12.16 37.24
N LEU A 149 10.02 -13.38 37.02
CA LEU A 149 10.05 -14.04 35.71
C LEU A 149 8.64 -14.42 35.23
N ALA A 150 7.84 -15.05 36.09
CA ALA A 150 6.45 -15.42 35.76
C ALA A 150 5.60 -14.19 35.37
N LEU A 151 5.77 -13.07 36.08
CA LEU A 151 5.08 -11.81 35.80
C LEU A 151 5.70 -11.03 34.62
N ARG A 152 6.95 -11.31 34.23
CA ARG A 152 7.56 -10.82 32.97
C ARG A 152 6.98 -11.56 31.75
N TRP A 153 6.79 -12.88 31.84
CA TRP A 153 6.22 -13.68 30.75
C TRP A 153 4.69 -13.57 30.63
N ILE A 154 3.98 -13.35 31.74
CA ILE A 154 2.52 -13.17 31.77
C ILE A 154 2.19 -11.72 32.17
N PRO A 155 2.33 -10.73 31.26
CA PRO A 155 2.14 -9.32 31.59
C PRO A 155 0.72 -9.00 32.07
N ARG A 156 -0.30 -9.81 31.71
CA ARG A 156 -1.67 -9.69 32.24
C ARG A 156 -1.72 -9.82 33.77
N LEU A 157 -0.96 -10.75 34.36
CA LEU A 157 -0.88 -10.90 35.81
C LEU A 157 -0.11 -9.74 36.45
N LYS A 158 0.95 -9.24 35.81
CA LYS A 158 1.70 -8.06 36.28
C LYS A 158 0.82 -6.81 36.31
N VAL A 159 0.05 -6.57 35.25
CA VAL A 159 -0.92 -5.48 35.16
C VAL A 159 -1.99 -5.60 36.24
N TYR A 160 -2.54 -6.80 36.46
CA TYR A 160 -3.54 -7.04 37.52
C TYR A 160 -2.99 -6.82 38.93
N LEU A 161 -1.74 -7.21 39.20
CA LEU A 161 -1.10 -7.09 40.51
C LEU A 161 -0.69 -5.65 40.85
N ILE A 162 -0.23 -4.88 39.86
CA ILE A 162 0.37 -3.55 40.06
C ILE A 162 -0.62 -2.42 39.72
N GLY A 163 -1.57 -2.64 38.80
CA GLY A 163 -2.40 -1.58 38.21
C GLY A 163 -3.85 -1.60 38.66
N THR A 164 -4.32 -0.47 39.20
CA THR A 164 -5.76 -0.17 39.30
C THR A 164 -6.23 0.54 38.04
N LYS A 165 -7.40 0.15 37.51
CA LYS A 165 -8.05 0.86 36.39
C LYS A 165 -8.41 2.29 36.82
N CYS A 166 -8.26 3.26 35.93
CA CYS A 166 -8.63 4.66 36.18
C CYS A 166 -8.93 5.42 34.88
N PRO A 167 -9.62 6.58 34.94
CA PRO A 167 -9.85 7.44 33.78
C PRO A 167 -8.57 7.87 33.07
N LEU A 168 -8.63 8.00 31.74
CA LEU A 168 -7.51 8.41 30.88
C LEU A 168 -6.96 9.81 31.26
N ARG A 169 -7.83 10.70 31.78
CA ARG A 169 -7.44 12.00 32.38
C ARG A 169 -6.43 11.88 33.53
N ASN A 170 -6.49 10.80 34.31
CA ASN A 170 -5.84 10.68 35.62
C ASN A 170 -4.86 9.49 35.72
N CYS A 171 -4.66 8.70 34.66
CA CYS A 171 -3.72 7.58 34.67
C CYS A 171 -2.25 8.02 34.74
N ASN A 172 -1.39 7.11 35.20
CA ASN A 172 0.07 7.27 35.20
C ASN A 172 0.71 6.53 34.02
N TRP A 173 0.15 5.39 33.65
CA TRP A 173 0.58 4.55 32.55
C TRP A 173 -0.64 3.92 31.86
N VAL A 174 -0.39 3.38 30.69
CA VAL A 174 -1.41 2.86 29.78
C VAL A 174 -1.08 1.42 29.41
N VAL A 175 -2.12 0.59 29.31
CA VAL A 175 -2.04 -0.71 28.65
C VAL A 175 -2.56 -0.56 27.22
N ILE A 176 -1.79 -1.08 26.28
CA ILE A 176 -2.15 -1.18 24.86
C ILE A 176 -2.30 -2.67 24.53
N GLU A 177 -3.48 -3.08 24.10
CA GLU A 177 -3.78 -4.40 23.54
C GLU A 177 -4.08 -4.26 22.04
N VAL A 178 -3.64 -5.23 21.22
CA VAL A 178 -3.57 -5.10 19.76
C VAL A 178 -4.40 -6.17 19.05
N GLY A 179 -5.44 -5.77 18.32
CA GLY A 179 -6.27 -6.65 17.48
C GLY A 179 -6.98 -7.80 18.22
N GLU A 180 -7.67 -8.64 17.45
CA GLU A 180 -8.45 -9.77 18.02
C GLU A 180 -7.70 -11.10 18.03
N SER A 181 -6.68 -11.27 17.19
CA SER A 181 -6.07 -12.57 16.85
C SER A 181 -4.95 -13.05 17.78
N MET A 182 -4.10 -12.16 18.32
CA MET A 182 -3.08 -12.51 19.33
C MET A 182 -2.90 -11.39 20.36
N GLY A 183 -3.33 -11.64 21.60
CA GLY A 183 -3.39 -10.67 22.69
C GLY A 183 -2.05 -10.26 23.29
N GLY A 184 -1.19 -9.62 22.50
CA GLY A 184 0.02 -8.94 22.95
C GLY A 184 -0.34 -7.67 23.73
N ILE A 185 -0.17 -7.71 25.05
CA ILE A 185 -0.33 -6.55 25.94
C ILE A 185 1.01 -5.87 26.15
N LYS A 186 1.09 -4.58 25.84
CA LYS A 186 2.24 -3.72 26.14
C LYS A 186 1.82 -2.61 27.12
N SER A 187 2.46 -2.58 28.28
CA SER A 187 2.40 -1.41 29.18
C SER A 187 3.36 -0.33 28.68
N SER A 188 2.89 0.92 28.61
CA SER A 188 3.69 2.10 28.28
C SER A 188 3.42 3.21 29.30
N GLU A 189 4.46 3.90 29.75
CA GLU A 189 4.34 5.05 30.65
C GLU A 189 3.97 6.32 29.87
N LEU A 190 3.29 7.27 30.52
CA LEU A 190 2.92 8.55 29.89
C LEU A 190 4.01 9.60 30.08
N ASN A 191 4.43 10.21 28.98
CA ASN A 191 5.31 11.36 29.01
C ASN A 191 4.47 12.62 29.28
N ILE A 192 4.60 13.20 30.47
CA ILE A 192 3.86 14.40 30.88
C ILE A 192 4.82 15.58 30.84
N LYS A 193 4.57 16.53 29.94
CA LYS A 193 5.31 17.80 29.86
C LYS A 193 4.43 18.95 30.33
N ASN A 194 5.03 20.01 30.85
CA ASN A 194 4.36 21.30 30.95
C ASN A 194 4.24 21.90 29.55
N TYR A 195 3.16 22.64 29.28
CA TYR A 195 2.88 23.25 27.97
C TYR A 195 2.40 24.70 28.12
N GLY A 196 1.28 24.94 28.81
CA GLY A 196 0.87 26.29 29.21
C GLY A 196 0.23 27.16 28.12
N HIS A 197 -0.10 26.60 26.96
CA HIS A 197 -0.78 27.29 25.86
C HIS A 197 -2.19 26.75 25.60
N SER A 198 -2.95 27.44 24.75
CA SER A 198 -4.28 27.12 24.26
C SER A 198 -4.41 25.69 23.71
N ILE A 199 -5.62 25.11 23.77
CA ILE A 199 -5.90 23.78 23.26
C ILE A 199 -5.93 23.74 21.71
N SER A 200 -6.35 24.81 21.03
CA SER A 200 -6.38 24.82 19.56
C SER A 200 -5.01 24.68 18.91
N THR A 201 -3.95 25.17 19.58
CA THR A 201 -2.54 25.00 19.18
C THR A 201 -2.16 23.53 18.99
N VAL A 202 -2.78 22.62 19.74
CA VAL A 202 -2.48 21.18 19.76
C VAL A 202 -3.47 20.36 18.93
N PHE A 203 -4.72 20.80 18.78
CA PHE A 203 -5.80 20.01 18.17
C PHE A 203 -6.56 20.68 17.01
N GLY A 204 -6.16 21.87 16.58
CA GLY A 204 -6.85 22.65 15.55
C GLY A 204 -8.04 23.44 16.10
N ARG A 205 -8.82 24.09 15.23
CA ARG A 205 -10.09 24.74 15.64
C ARG A 205 -11.04 23.69 16.19
N ILE A 206 -11.60 23.94 17.38
CA ILE A 206 -12.68 23.13 17.93
C ILE A 206 -13.88 23.27 16.99
N GLU A 207 -14.36 22.14 16.46
CA GLU A 207 -15.59 22.08 15.67
C GLU A 207 -16.73 22.71 16.49
N LYS A 208 -17.40 23.75 15.96
CA LYS A 208 -18.49 24.40 16.68
C LYS A 208 -19.65 23.40 16.84
N HIS A 209 -19.84 22.94 18.07
CA HIS A 209 -20.97 22.13 18.52
C HIS A 209 -21.61 22.83 19.71
N HIS A 210 -22.94 22.82 19.74
CA HIS A 210 -23.78 23.63 20.62
C HIS A 210 -23.35 23.62 22.09
N ILE A 211 -22.63 24.68 22.48
CA ILE A 211 -22.53 25.17 23.84
C ILE A 211 -23.12 26.58 23.78
N ASP A 212 -24.35 26.74 24.26
CA ASP A 212 -25.01 28.04 24.28
C ASP A 212 -24.34 28.95 25.32
N HIS A 213 -24.11 30.21 24.91
CA HIS A 213 -23.86 31.35 25.81
C HIS A 213 -22.67 31.27 26.78
N LEU A 214 -21.54 30.72 26.34
CA LEU A 214 -20.22 31.05 26.91
C LEU A 214 -19.26 31.52 25.81
N GLU A 215 -18.40 32.48 26.16
CA GLU A 215 -17.59 33.27 25.22
C GLU A 215 -16.47 32.44 24.57
N ASP A 216 -15.95 32.87 23.41
CA ASP A 216 -14.95 32.15 22.58
C ASP A 216 -13.52 32.08 23.23
N GLU A 217 -13.39 31.78 24.53
CA GLU A 217 -12.10 31.55 25.20
C GLU A 217 -11.56 30.13 24.95
N ASP A 218 -10.34 30.06 24.41
CA ASP A 218 -9.60 28.82 24.11
C ASP A 218 -8.88 28.30 25.38
N PRO A 219 -9.33 27.19 26.01
CA PRO A 219 -8.87 26.82 27.34
C PRO A 219 -7.42 26.36 27.38
N ILE A 220 -6.63 27.00 28.24
CA ILE A 220 -5.18 26.77 28.41
C ILE A 220 -4.90 25.37 28.98
N MET A 221 -4.04 24.61 28.30
CA MET A 221 -3.54 23.30 28.72
C MET A 221 -2.21 23.43 29.47
N ASN A 222 -2.25 23.43 30.80
CA ASN A 222 -1.04 23.47 31.63
C ASN A 222 -0.08 22.29 31.37
N ASN A 223 -0.61 21.07 31.26
CA ASN A 223 0.18 19.84 31.11
C ASN A 223 -0.31 19.03 29.91
N ILE A 224 0.59 18.74 28.96
CA ILE A 224 0.33 17.88 27.81
C ILE A 224 0.72 16.43 28.14
N ARG A 225 -0.17 15.48 27.87
CA ARG A 225 0.02 14.04 28.11
C ARG A 225 0.25 13.33 26.78
N ILE A 226 1.47 12.82 26.61
CA ILE A 226 1.97 12.21 25.38
C ILE A 226 2.14 10.69 25.59
N LEU A 227 1.61 9.91 24.67
CA LEU A 227 1.76 8.46 24.60
C LEU A 227 2.42 8.11 23.25
N ASP A 228 3.70 7.74 23.30
CA ASP A 228 4.43 7.30 22.11
C ASP A 228 4.39 5.76 22.01
N TYR A 229 3.70 5.24 20.99
CA TYR A 229 3.57 3.80 20.73
C TYR A 229 4.04 3.48 19.31
N ARG A 230 5.03 2.58 19.17
CA ARG A 230 5.67 2.25 17.87
C ARG A 230 6.25 3.48 17.12
N TYR A 231 6.62 4.57 17.81
CA TYR A 231 6.94 5.88 17.21
C TYR A 231 5.73 6.63 16.57
N ILE A 232 4.50 6.21 16.84
CA ILE A 232 3.29 7.02 16.62
C ILE A 232 3.01 7.80 17.90
N ARG A 233 2.85 9.12 17.78
CA ARG A 233 2.48 9.99 18.90
C ARG A 233 0.97 10.12 19.03
N LEU A 234 0.47 9.84 20.23
CA LEU A 234 -0.91 10.02 20.65
C LEU A 234 -0.95 11.06 21.76
N ILE A 235 -1.80 12.08 21.64
CA ILE A 235 -1.95 13.15 22.65
C ILE A 235 -3.36 13.10 23.23
N TYR A 236 -3.47 13.22 24.55
CA TYR A 236 -4.75 13.22 25.25
C TYR A 236 -5.48 14.56 25.10
N HIS A 237 -6.66 14.53 24.49
CA HIS A 237 -7.56 15.67 24.34
C HIS A 237 -8.52 15.74 25.54
N PRO A 238 -8.45 16.78 26.41
CA PRO A 238 -9.23 16.83 27.65
C PRO A 238 -10.75 16.94 27.43
N LEU A 239 -11.20 17.81 26.51
CA LEU A 239 -12.64 18.00 26.25
C LEU A 239 -13.31 16.76 25.63
N LYS A 240 -12.61 16.02 24.77
CA LYS A 240 -13.13 14.80 24.11
C LYS A 240 -12.85 13.50 24.91
N ASP A 241 -12.24 13.60 26.11
CA ASP A 241 -11.73 12.53 27.00
C ASP A 241 -11.11 11.34 26.23
N LYS A 242 -10.22 11.65 25.28
CA LYS A 242 -9.67 10.64 24.35
C LYS A 242 -8.26 10.98 23.89
N PHE A 243 -7.45 9.95 23.63
CA PHE A 243 -6.21 10.08 22.88
C PHE A 243 -6.52 10.27 21.39
N VAL A 244 -5.77 11.16 20.73
CA VAL A 244 -5.89 11.55 19.31
C VAL A 244 -4.51 11.46 18.65
N LEU A 245 -4.49 11.06 17.37
CA LEU A 245 -3.28 10.97 16.55
C LEU A 245 -2.80 12.37 16.11
N THR A 246 -1.48 12.63 16.17
CA THR A 246 -0.90 13.90 15.69
C THR A 246 -0.78 14.01 14.18
N SER A 247 -0.97 12.91 13.43
CA SER A 247 -0.90 12.89 11.95
C SER A 247 -1.93 13.77 11.27
N ASN A 248 -3.08 13.97 11.92
CA ASN A 248 -4.26 14.64 11.39
C ASN A 248 -4.25 16.15 11.69
N TRP A 249 -3.15 16.69 12.19
CA TRP A 249 -3.06 18.10 12.63
C TRP A 249 -2.95 19.04 11.43
N LYS A 250 -3.84 20.03 11.37
CA LYS A 250 -3.84 21.15 10.42
C LYS A 250 -3.92 22.44 11.22
N ASP A 251 -3.04 23.39 10.94
CA ASP A 251 -2.96 24.65 11.68
C ASP A 251 -4.25 25.48 11.48
N PRO A 252 -4.90 25.98 12.57
CA PRO A 252 -6.02 26.92 12.49
C PRO A 252 -5.83 28.13 11.56
N ARG A 253 -4.57 28.52 11.30
CA ARG A 253 -4.20 29.69 10.51
C ARG A 253 -3.96 29.39 9.04
N TRP A 254 -3.94 28.13 8.61
CA TRP A 254 -3.80 27.75 7.19
C TRP A 254 -5.12 27.98 6.44
N ILE A 255 -5.52 29.25 6.33
CA ILE A 255 -6.75 29.72 5.70
C ILE A 255 -6.47 30.22 4.28
N ASP A 256 -5.32 30.86 4.06
CA ASP A 256 -4.91 31.40 2.76
C ASP A 256 -3.40 31.18 2.49
N VAL A 257 -3.06 30.98 1.22
CA VAL A 257 -1.68 30.72 0.77
C VAL A 257 -0.76 31.91 1.07
N THR A 258 -1.25 33.17 1.00
CA THR A 258 -0.40 34.34 1.29
C THR A 258 0.00 34.42 2.77
N SER A 259 -0.91 34.08 3.69
CA SER A 259 -0.59 34.05 5.12
C SER A 259 0.41 32.94 5.48
N ILE A 260 0.39 31.83 4.74
CA ILE A 260 1.32 30.71 4.92
C ILE A 260 2.74 31.08 4.47
N ARG A 261 2.89 31.86 3.38
CA ARG A 261 4.20 32.27 2.84
C ARG A 261 5.07 33.08 3.81
N ALA A 262 4.51 33.65 4.88
CA ALA A 262 5.25 34.43 5.88
C ALA A 262 6.20 33.58 6.77
N GLY A 263 6.00 32.26 6.85
CA GLY A 263 6.74 31.38 7.75
C GLY A 263 6.22 31.42 9.20
N ILE A 264 7.03 30.96 10.15
CA ILE A 264 6.70 30.93 11.59
C ILE A 264 7.73 31.65 12.45
N ASP A 265 7.30 32.09 13.63
CA ASP A 265 8.17 32.69 14.65
C ASP A 265 8.87 31.64 15.52
N GLY A 266 10.03 32.02 16.08
CA GLY A 266 10.86 31.17 16.94
C GLY A 266 10.12 30.56 18.14
N ASP A 267 9.26 31.33 18.79
CA ASP A 267 8.47 30.87 19.95
C ASP A 267 7.46 29.79 19.54
N GLU A 268 6.87 29.92 18.35
CA GLU A 268 5.99 28.88 17.80
C GLU A 268 6.77 27.63 17.39
N LYS A 269 8.01 27.79 16.90
CA LYS A 269 8.89 26.66 16.60
C LYS A 269 9.24 25.86 17.87
N GLU A 270 9.45 26.51 19.01
CA GLU A 270 9.64 25.81 20.29
C GLU A 270 8.36 25.08 20.72
N ASN A 271 7.21 25.74 20.65
CA ASN A 271 5.90 25.16 21.00
C ASN A 271 5.53 23.96 20.13
N ARG A 272 5.73 24.05 18.80
CA ARG A 272 5.55 22.94 17.85
C ARG A 272 6.60 21.85 18.09
N GLY A 273 7.83 22.21 18.47
CA GLY A 273 8.89 21.28 18.86
C GLY A 273 8.56 20.45 20.11
N LEU A 274 7.82 21.00 21.08
CA LEU A 274 7.33 20.24 22.25
C LEU A 274 6.30 19.17 21.87
N ILE A 275 5.46 19.45 20.87
CA ILE A 275 4.39 18.57 20.35
C ILE A 275 4.99 17.48 19.45
N PHE A 276 5.64 17.86 18.35
CA PHE A 276 6.08 16.95 17.30
C PHE A 276 7.47 16.35 17.56
N GLY A 277 8.37 17.10 18.20
CA GLY A 277 9.77 16.72 18.37
C GLY A 277 10.63 17.06 17.14
N LYS A 278 11.77 16.39 17.01
CA LYS A 278 12.72 16.59 15.90
C LYS A 278 12.29 15.84 14.63
N ASN A 279 12.57 16.43 13.47
CA ASN A 279 12.39 15.80 12.16
C ASN A 279 13.52 14.79 11.87
N SER A 280 13.56 13.68 12.62
CA SER A 280 14.58 12.64 12.47
C SER A 280 13.99 11.25 12.65
N ILE A 281 14.12 10.38 11.65
CA ILE A 281 13.71 8.95 11.73
C ILE A 281 14.82 8.16 12.45
N ASP A 282 15.01 8.44 13.74
CA ASP A 282 16.00 7.75 14.56
C ASP A 282 15.41 6.53 15.28
N ILE A 283 16.04 5.37 15.08
CA ILE A 283 15.59 4.10 15.65
C ILE A 283 16.33 3.90 16.98
N GLU A 284 15.57 3.72 18.07
CA GLU A 284 16.12 3.45 19.40
C GLU A 284 16.95 2.15 19.41
N GLN A 285 18.25 2.28 19.69
CA GLN A 285 19.12 1.13 19.88
C GLN A 285 19.06 0.68 21.34
N LYS A 286 18.60 -0.55 21.56
CA LYS A 286 18.77 -1.25 22.85
C LYS A 286 20.26 -1.44 23.13
N ASN A 287 20.66 -1.22 24.38
CA ASN A 287 22.03 -1.51 24.81
C ASN A 287 22.36 -3.01 24.68
N LEU A 288 23.63 -3.37 24.46
CA LEU A 288 24.10 -4.76 24.41
C LEU A 288 23.61 -5.59 25.62
N LEU A 289 23.73 -5.03 26.82
CA LEU A 289 23.26 -5.67 28.05
C LEU A 289 21.73 -5.87 28.05
N GLN A 290 20.97 -4.90 27.52
CA GLN A 290 19.51 -5.00 27.44
C GLN A 290 19.08 -6.08 26.46
N LEU A 291 19.71 -6.15 25.27
CA LEU A 291 19.51 -7.23 24.30
C LEU A 291 19.82 -8.60 24.93
N LEU A 292 20.98 -8.72 25.60
CA LEU A 292 21.36 -9.95 26.30
C LEU A 292 20.36 -10.34 27.39
N THR A 293 19.87 -9.38 28.19
CA THR A 293 18.84 -9.68 29.21
C THR A 293 17.47 -9.99 28.60
N ASP A 294 17.15 -9.48 27.41
CA ASP A 294 15.90 -9.83 26.74
C ASP A 294 15.95 -11.25 26.15
N GLU A 295 17.10 -11.65 25.59
CA GLU A 295 17.36 -12.98 25.04
C GLU A 295 17.47 -14.05 26.15
N VAL A 296 18.33 -13.84 27.16
CA VAL A 296 18.56 -14.82 28.25
C VAL A 296 17.31 -15.03 29.11
N LEU A 297 16.45 -14.01 29.25
CA LEU A 297 15.17 -14.12 29.97
C LEU A 297 14.01 -14.62 29.08
N HIS A 298 14.29 -15.12 27.88
CA HIS A 298 13.33 -15.85 27.06
C HIS A 298 13.03 -17.24 27.68
N PRO A 299 11.78 -17.75 27.68
CA PRO A 299 11.41 -18.95 28.43
C PRO A 299 12.26 -20.19 28.14
N PHE A 300 12.67 -20.41 26.89
CA PHE A 300 13.49 -21.55 26.51
C PHE A 300 14.94 -21.46 27.01
N TYR A 301 15.57 -20.28 26.97
CA TYR A 301 16.92 -20.12 27.52
C TYR A 301 16.92 -20.17 29.05
N MET A 302 15.88 -19.65 29.70
CA MET A 302 15.68 -19.81 31.14
C MET A 302 15.48 -21.29 31.54
N PHE A 303 14.68 -22.03 30.76
CA PHE A 303 14.52 -23.48 30.96
C PHE A 303 15.85 -24.22 30.77
N GLN A 304 16.61 -23.90 29.73
CA GLN A 304 17.93 -24.49 29.46
C GLN A 304 18.95 -24.21 30.58
N VAL A 305 18.92 -23.02 31.19
CA VAL A 305 19.74 -22.70 32.38
C VAL A 305 19.28 -23.51 33.60
N ALA A 306 17.98 -23.74 33.79
CA ALA A 306 17.48 -24.62 34.85
C ALA A 306 17.90 -26.08 34.64
N SER A 307 17.81 -26.61 33.41
CA SER A 307 18.34 -27.94 33.05
C SER A 307 19.84 -28.04 33.28
N LEU A 308 20.61 -27.00 32.94
CA LEU A 308 22.06 -26.96 33.16
C LEU A 308 22.42 -27.06 34.65
N VAL A 309 21.71 -26.32 35.51
CA VAL A 309 21.90 -26.40 36.97
C VAL A 309 21.53 -27.79 37.49
N LEU A 310 20.44 -28.38 37.01
CA LEU A 310 19.99 -29.70 37.38
C LEU A 310 21.01 -30.79 37.03
N TRP A 311 21.48 -30.83 35.79
CA TRP A 311 22.46 -31.81 35.33
C TRP A 311 23.81 -31.67 36.05
N CYS A 312 24.17 -30.47 36.53
CA CYS A 312 25.32 -30.25 37.41
C CYS A 312 25.09 -30.69 38.88
N LEU A 313 23.85 -30.92 39.32
CA LEU A 313 23.51 -31.50 40.64
C LEU A 313 23.43 -33.04 40.59
N ASP A 314 23.52 -33.64 39.41
CA ASP A 314 23.36 -35.06 39.13
C ASP A 314 24.58 -35.64 38.39
N ASP A 315 25.75 -35.00 38.55
CA ASP A 315 27.06 -35.37 38.00
C ASP A 315 27.17 -35.48 36.45
N TYR A 316 26.22 -34.96 35.68
CA TYR A 316 26.25 -34.90 34.20
C TYR A 316 27.09 -33.74 33.65
N PHE A 317 28.25 -33.46 34.27
CA PHE A 317 29.09 -32.29 33.97
C PHE A 317 29.54 -32.19 32.51
N TYR A 318 29.80 -33.31 31.83
CA TYR A 318 30.22 -33.31 30.42
C TYR A 318 29.08 -32.91 29.48
N TYR A 319 27.89 -33.48 29.69
CA TYR A 319 26.69 -33.14 28.92
C TYR A 319 26.28 -31.68 29.16
N ALA A 320 26.28 -31.25 30.43
CA ALA A 320 26.06 -29.87 30.84
C ALA A 320 27.02 -28.89 30.14
N ALA A 321 28.32 -29.16 30.14
CA ALA A 321 29.33 -28.32 29.48
C ALA A 321 29.10 -28.22 27.95
N CYS A 322 28.77 -29.33 27.29
CA CYS A 322 28.43 -29.35 25.86
C CYS A 322 27.21 -28.46 25.56
N ILE A 323 26.11 -28.61 26.31
CA ILE A 323 24.91 -27.80 26.12
C ILE A 323 25.19 -26.31 26.42
N PHE A 324 25.96 -25.99 27.47
CA PHE A 324 26.35 -24.62 27.80
C PHE A 324 27.14 -23.94 26.67
N THR A 325 28.12 -24.62 26.07
CA THR A 325 28.90 -24.04 24.96
C THR A 325 28.05 -23.79 23.71
N ILE A 326 27.14 -24.71 23.37
CA ILE A 326 26.18 -24.53 22.25
C ILE A 326 25.25 -23.33 22.53
N SER A 327 24.76 -23.20 23.76
CA SER A 327 23.90 -22.07 24.18
C SER A 327 24.64 -20.75 24.07
N LEU A 328 25.89 -20.68 24.56
CA LEU A 328 26.72 -19.49 24.55
C LEU A 328 27.01 -19.03 23.11
N VAL A 329 27.38 -19.96 22.22
CA VAL A 329 27.58 -19.65 20.79
C VAL A 329 26.28 -19.16 20.16
N SER A 330 25.15 -19.83 20.40
CA SER A 330 23.82 -19.44 19.88
C SER A 330 23.45 -18.01 20.27
N ILE A 331 23.53 -17.68 21.57
CA ILE A 331 23.18 -16.35 22.10
C ILE A 331 24.14 -15.27 21.58
N VAL A 332 25.44 -15.57 21.44
CA VAL A 332 26.40 -14.62 20.85
C VAL A 332 26.08 -14.37 19.37
N THR A 333 25.72 -15.40 18.60
CA THR A 333 25.35 -15.23 17.19
C THR A 333 24.05 -14.45 17.00
N THR A 334 22.97 -14.77 17.73
CA THR A 334 21.69 -14.04 17.60
C THR A 334 21.82 -12.57 18.03
N LEU A 335 22.63 -12.29 19.06
CA LEU A 335 22.88 -10.94 19.53
C LEU A 335 23.70 -10.10 18.54
N ILE A 336 24.72 -10.68 17.88
CA ILE A 336 25.49 -10.01 16.82
C ILE A 336 24.61 -9.76 15.59
N GLU A 337 23.83 -10.75 15.15
CA GLU A 337 22.93 -10.64 14.00
C GLU A 337 21.82 -9.59 14.24
N THR A 338 21.22 -9.60 15.44
CA THR A 338 20.22 -8.59 15.85
C THR A 338 20.83 -7.19 15.88
N ARG A 339 22.00 -7.00 16.49
CA ARG A 339 22.65 -5.68 16.58
C ARG A 339 23.03 -5.14 15.21
N THR A 340 23.71 -5.93 14.38
CA THR A 340 24.15 -5.49 13.05
C THR A 340 22.97 -5.16 12.13
N THR A 341 21.85 -5.89 12.27
CA THR A 341 20.59 -5.56 11.59
C THR A 341 20.01 -4.23 12.06
N MET A 342 19.93 -3.98 13.37
CA MET A 342 19.46 -2.70 13.92
C MET A 342 20.36 -1.51 13.52
N GLU A 343 21.68 -1.69 13.49
CA GLU A 343 22.64 -0.67 13.04
C GLU A 343 22.47 -0.34 11.55
N ARG A 344 22.31 -1.37 10.69
CA ARG A 344 22.04 -1.18 9.26
C ARG A 344 20.74 -0.42 9.01
N LEU A 345 19.64 -0.79 9.69
CA LEU A 345 18.35 -0.12 9.55
C LEU A 345 18.42 1.36 9.94
N ARG A 346 19.11 1.67 11.05
CA ARG A 346 19.30 3.04 11.55
C ARG A 346 20.10 3.92 10.58
N HIS A 347 21.06 3.36 9.85
CA HIS A 347 21.81 4.10 8.83
C HIS A 347 20.96 4.39 7.57
N ILE A 348 20.03 3.51 7.21
CA ILE A 348 19.14 3.70 6.04
C ILE A 348 18.00 4.70 6.37
N SER A 349 17.49 4.68 7.60
CA SER A 349 16.38 5.56 8.00
C SER A 349 16.80 7.02 8.19
N ARG A 350 18.01 7.27 8.69
CA ARG A 350 18.53 8.61 9.01
C ARG A 350 18.91 9.39 7.75
N PHE A 351 18.32 10.59 7.62
CA PHE A 351 18.69 11.60 6.63
C PHE A 351 18.74 12.96 7.34
N GLU A 352 19.78 13.75 7.10
CA GLU A 352 19.98 15.08 7.67
C GLU A 352 20.79 15.94 6.68
N CYS A 353 20.37 17.18 6.46
CA CYS A 353 21.03 18.16 5.59
C CYS A 353 20.78 19.59 6.11
N ASP A 354 21.61 20.55 5.70
CA ASP A 354 21.39 21.96 6.01
C ASP A 354 20.42 22.60 5.01
N ILE A 355 19.46 23.39 5.50
CA ILE A 355 18.35 23.94 4.71
C ILE A 355 18.13 25.41 5.08
N ARG A 356 17.83 26.24 4.07
CA ARG A 356 17.46 27.64 4.24
C ARG A 356 15.97 27.77 4.59
N VAL A 357 15.66 28.19 5.82
CA VAL A 357 14.30 28.30 6.38
C VAL A 357 13.97 29.77 6.67
N LEU A 358 12.71 30.17 6.44
CA LEU A 358 12.18 31.50 6.75
C LEU A 358 11.55 31.50 8.15
N ARG A 359 12.19 32.20 9.11
CA ARG A 359 11.72 32.32 10.50
C ARG A 359 11.84 33.75 11.01
N ASN A 360 10.80 34.26 11.69
CA ASN A 360 10.67 35.68 12.06
C ASN A 360 10.87 36.63 10.85
N SER A 361 10.38 36.25 9.67
CA SER A 361 10.62 36.92 8.38
C SER A 361 12.09 37.03 7.93
N PHE A 362 13.03 36.28 8.54
CA PHE A 362 14.43 36.23 8.13
C PHE A 362 14.84 34.83 7.66
N TRP A 363 15.58 34.79 6.55
CA TRP A 363 16.21 33.57 6.04
C TRP A 363 17.38 33.12 6.93
N ARG A 364 17.40 31.85 7.35
CA ARG A 364 18.48 31.24 8.16
C ARG A 364 18.76 29.81 7.71
N TYR A 365 20.03 29.41 7.67
CA TYR A 365 20.39 28.00 7.50
C TYR A 365 20.22 27.25 8.82
N VAL A 366 19.56 26.09 8.76
CA VAL A 366 19.26 25.21 9.90
C VAL A 366 19.32 23.76 9.44
N ALA A 367 19.82 22.86 10.30
CA ALA A 367 19.76 21.43 10.05
C ALA A 367 18.31 20.94 9.93
N SER A 368 18.05 20.06 8.96
CA SER A 368 16.71 19.54 8.62
C SER A 368 16.02 18.79 9.76
N SER A 369 16.75 18.38 10.80
CA SER A 369 16.21 17.75 12.01
C SER A 369 15.50 18.74 12.95
N GLU A 370 15.65 20.06 12.76
CA GLU A 370 14.93 21.10 13.49
C GLU A 370 13.68 21.64 12.77
N LEU A 371 13.28 21.03 11.65
CA LEU A 371 12.02 21.36 10.98
C LEU A 371 10.81 20.89 11.79
N VAL A 372 9.78 21.74 11.85
CA VAL A 372 8.47 21.46 12.48
C VAL A 372 7.33 21.79 11.51
N PRO A 373 6.14 21.16 11.63
CA PRO A 373 4.97 21.49 10.81
C PRO A 373 4.63 22.99 10.85
N GLY A 374 4.66 23.65 9.70
CA GLY A 374 4.52 25.10 9.55
C GLY A 374 5.79 25.88 9.18
N ASP A 375 6.98 25.29 9.30
CA ASP A 375 8.19 25.90 8.73
C ASP A 375 8.05 26.08 7.21
N VAL A 376 8.54 27.20 6.67
CA VAL A 376 8.65 27.44 5.23
C VAL A 376 10.12 27.47 4.84
N TYR A 377 10.51 26.70 3.82
CA TYR A 377 11.89 26.57 3.36
C TYR A 377 12.05 26.72 1.84
N GLU A 378 13.26 27.06 1.41
CA GLU A 378 13.63 27.16 -0.01
C GLU A 378 13.86 25.77 -0.62
N VAL A 379 13.13 25.48 -1.71
CA VAL A 379 13.29 24.28 -2.56
C VAL A 379 14.28 24.54 -3.70
N THR A 380 14.52 25.80 -4.08
CA THR A 380 15.42 26.21 -5.17
C THR A 380 16.91 26.26 -4.80
N ASP A 381 17.29 25.83 -3.60
CA ASP A 381 18.69 25.73 -3.17
C ASP A 381 19.36 24.51 -3.83
N PRO A 382 20.44 24.67 -4.64
CA PRO A 382 21.13 23.56 -5.29
C PRO A 382 21.84 22.59 -4.33
N ALA A 383 21.96 22.92 -3.04
CA ALA A 383 22.37 21.97 -2.01
C ALA A 383 21.28 20.91 -1.72
N LEU A 384 20.00 21.24 -1.91
CA LEU A 384 18.86 20.39 -1.55
C LEU A 384 18.54 19.36 -2.64
N LYS A 385 19.31 18.26 -2.67
CA LYS A 385 19.12 17.17 -3.65
C LYS A 385 17.98 16.19 -3.31
N GLN A 386 17.49 16.21 -2.07
CA GLN A 386 16.50 15.27 -1.55
C GLN A 386 15.63 15.95 -0.50
N LEU A 387 14.32 15.72 -0.56
CA LEU A 387 13.34 16.37 0.31
C LEU A 387 13.43 15.81 1.75
N PRO A 388 13.47 16.67 2.79
CA PRO A 388 13.72 16.26 4.17
C PRO A 388 12.48 15.74 4.92
N CYS A 389 11.29 16.08 4.44
CA CYS A 389 10.01 15.83 5.09
C CYS A 389 8.84 16.04 4.11
N ASP A 390 7.68 15.49 4.45
CA ASP A 390 6.45 15.66 3.68
C ASP A 390 6.01 17.13 3.71
N SER A 391 5.93 17.77 2.54
CA SER A 391 5.79 19.23 2.39
C SER A 391 4.80 19.63 1.28
N LEU A 392 4.34 20.88 1.25
CA LEU A 392 3.48 21.45 0.18
C LEU A 392 4.22 22.57 -0.56
N LEU A 393 4.22 22.53 -1.90
CA LEU A 393 4.86 23.54 -2.76
C LEU A 393 4.02 24.82 -2.82
N LEU A 394 4.59 25.99 -2.48
CA LEU A 394 3.88 27.29 -2.40
C LEU A 394 4.20 28.26 -3.55
N THR A 395 5.41 28.17 -4.12
CA THR A 395 5.89 28.95 -5.28
C THR A 395 6.92 28.15 -6.08
N GLY A 396 7.00 28.43 -7.38
CA GLY A 396 7.89 27.73 -8.32
C GLY A 396 7.37 26.34 -8.71
N ASP A 397 8.02 25.73 -9.71
CA ASP A 397 7.74 24.36 -10.16
C ASP A 397 8.85 23.42 -9.68
N CYS A 398 8.53 22.17 -9.37
CA CYS A 398 9.53 21.17 -9.00
C CYS A 398 9.31 19.84 -9.74
N ILE A 399 10.37 19.31 -10.36
CA ILE A 399 10.41 17.95 -10.90
C ILE A 399 11.11 17.05 -9.89
N VAL A 400 10.38 16.06 -9.38
CA VAL A 400 10.83 15.12 -8.35
C VAL A 400 10.81 13.68 -8.86
N ASN A 401 11.78 12.89 -8.43
CA ASN A 401 11.77 11.44 -8.63
C ASN A 401 11.16 10.76 -7.40
N GLU A 402 9.92 10.28 -7.54
CA GLU A 402 9.15 9.70 -6.43
C GLU A 402 9.31 8.18 -6.29
N SER A 403 10.12 7.52 -7.14
CA SER A 403 10.37 6.05 -7.16
C SER A 403 10.71 5.42 -5.81
N MET A 404 11.28 6.19 -4.89
CA MET A 404 11.57 5.76 -3.52
C MET A 404 10.30 5.48 -2.67
N LEU A 405 9.16 6.08 -3.04
CA LEU A 405 7.86 5.92 -2.39
C LEU A 405 6.82 5.27 -3.33
N THR A 406 6.84 5.63 -4.62
CA THR A 406 5.88 5.14 -5.63
C THR A 406 6.38 3.94 -6.44
N GLY A 407 7.67 3.58 -6.37
CA GLY A 407 8.29 2.57 -7.22
C GLY A 407 8.46 3.01 -8.69
N GLU A 408 7.54 3.83 -9.21
CA GLU A 408 7.54 4.38 -10.56
C GLU A 408 8.80 5.22 -10.83
N SER A 409 9.54 4.85 -11.88
CA SER A 409 10.81 5.48 -12.28
C SER A 409 10.65 6.84 -12.98
N VAL A 410 9.45 7.13 -13.48
CA VAL A 410 9.11 8.36 -14.21
C VAL A 410 9.15 9.57 -13.27
N PRO A 411 9.83 10.66 -13.63
CA PRO A 411 9.87 11.87 -12.81
C PRO A 411 8.54 12.65 -12.89
N ILE A 412 8.03 13.09 -11.75
CA ILE A 412 6.74 13.76 -11.61
C ILE A 412 6.96 15.27 -11.48
N SER A 413 6.25 16.05 -12.30
CA SER A 413 6.18 17.51 -12.18
C SER A 413 5.17 17.91 -11.11
N LYS A 414 5.54 18.88 -10.26
CA LYS A 414 4.74 19.40 -9.14
C LYS A 414 4.55 20.90 -9.31
N THR A 415 3.31 21.34 -9.11
CA THR A 415 2.87 22.73 -9.31
C THR A 415 2.58 23.43 -7.98
N PRO A 416 2.65 24.77 -7.90
CA PRO A 416 2.38 25.49 -6.66
C PRO A 416 0.91 25.35 -6.22
N LEU A 417 0.70 25.31 -4.90
CA LEU A 417 -0.58 25.04 -4.24
C LEU A 417 -1.66 26.07 -4.58
N THR A 418 -2.82 25.59 -5.02
CA THR A 418 -4.03 26.40 -5.20
C THR A 418 -4.82 26.55 -3.89
N GLN A 419 -5.59 27.63 -3.79
CA GLN A 419 -6.44 27.92 -2.63
C GLN A 419 -7.58 26.90 -2.45
N GLU A 420 -8.00 26.23 -3.52
CA GLU A 420 -8.97 25.12 -3.49
C GLU A 420 -8.34 23.85 -2.90
N ALA A 421 -7.13 23.49 -3.35
CA ALA A 421 -6.39 22.34 -2.83
C ALA A 421 -5.99 22.50 -1.34
N LEU A 422 -5.78 23.73 -0.86
CA LEU A 422 -5.58 24.00 0.57
C LEU A 422 -6.85 23.70 1.40
N GLN A 423 -8.05 23.87 0.83
CA GLN A 423 -9.30 23.56 1.50
C GLN A 423 -9.58 22.05 1.50
N SER A 424 -9.38 21.36 0.38
CA SER A 424 -9.57 19.90 0.27
C SER A 424 -8.46 19.06 0.93
N LEU A 425 -7.38 19.68 1.41
CA LEU A 425 -6.32 19.05 2.18
C LEU A 425 -6.84 18.46 3.52
N ASP A 426 -7.16 17.16 3.50
CA ASP A 426 -7.22 16.31 4.69
C ASP A 426 -5.86 15.64 4.95
N LEU A 427 -5.43 15.67 6.20
CA LEU A 427 -4.19 15.04 6.69
C LEU A 427 -4.47 13.79 7.54
N GLY A 428 -5.74 13.45 7.77
CA GLY A 428 -6.17 12.23 8.45
C GLY A 428 -6.32 11.00 7.55
N ALA A 429 -6.54 11.19 6.25
CA ALA A 429 -6.61 10.12 5.26
C ALA A 429 -5.30 9.30 5.14
N THR A 430 -5.46 8.04 4.75
CA THR A 430 -4.38 7.08 4.46
C THR A 430 -3.59 7.46 3.22
N SER A 431 -4.29 7.82 2.16
CA SER A 431 -3.77 8.33 0.88
C SER A 431 -4.11 9.82 0.73
N ILE A 432 -3.31 10.54 -0.07
CA ILE A 432 -3.58 11.95 -0.37
C ILE A 432 -4.39 12.01 -1.66
N ALA A 433 -5.45 12.83 -1.69
CA ALA A 433 -6.30 12.98 -2.88
C ALA A 433 -5.47 13.38 -4.11
N PRO A 434 -5.74 12.83 -5.31
CA PRO A 434 -4.90 13.02 -6.51
C PRO A 434 -4.82 14.48 -6.98
N GLU A 435 -5.83 15.30 -6.65
CA GLU A 435 -5.83 16.74 -6.86
C GLU A 435 -4.74 17.44 -6.04
N VAL A 436 -4.65 17.11 -4.74
CA VAL A 436 -3.67 17.66 -3.80
C VAL A 436 -2.28 17.08 -4.02
N ALA A 437 -2.17 15.83 -4.48
CA ALA A 437 -0.91 15.13 -4.74
C ALA A 437 0.00 15.82 -5.79
N LYS A 438 -0.57 16.67 -6.66
CA LYS A 438 0.18 17.53 -7.61
C LYS A 438 0.98 18.63 -6.90
N HIS A 439 0.54 19.05 -5.72
CA HIS A 439 1.15 20.10 -4.90
C HIS A 439 2.00 19.55 -3.74
N PHE A 440 1.94 18.23 -3.51
CA PHE A 440 2.56 17.56 -2.37
C PHE A 440 3.94 16.99 -2.71
N LEU A 441 4.91 17.24 -1.82
CA LEU A 441 6.32 16.88 -1.95
C LEU A 441 6.67 15.77 -0.94
N PHE A 442 6.95 14.58 -1.46
CA PHE A 442 7.34 13.36 -0.71
C PHE A 442 8.60 13.53 0.17
N GLY A 443 8.53 13.31 1.49
CA GLY A 443 9.72 13.21 2.34
C GLY A 443 10.62 12.04 1.89
N GLY A 444 11.82 12.36 1.41
CA GLY A 444 12.79 11.42 0.86
C GLY A 444 12.85 11.37 -0.67
N THR A 445 11.91 11.96 -1.41
CA THR A 445 12.00 11.96 -2.89
C THR A 445 13.14 12.88 -3.36
N LYS A 446 13.75 12.56 -4.51
CA LYS A 446 14.90 13.31 -5.03
C LYS A 446 14.43 14.48 -5.88
N ILE A 447 14.97 15.66 -5.66
CA ILE A 447 14.74 16.83 -6.52
C ILE A 447 15.64 16.68 -7.75
N ILE A 448 15.06 16.66 -8.95
CA ILE A 448 15.82 16.68 -10.20
C ILE A 448 16.03 18.12 -10.65
N ARG A 449 14.94 18.91 -10.69
CA ARG A 449 14.96 20.30 -11.17
C ARG A 449 13.91 21.11 -10.41
N ALA A 450 14.33 22.13 -9.66
CA ALA A 450 13.47 23.17 -9.12
C ALA A 450 13.59 24.43 -9.98
N LYS A 451 12.46 24.98 -10.44
CA LYS A 451 12.41 26.29 -11.13
C LYS A 451 12.05 27.38 -10.13
N ARG A 452 12.70 28.53 -10.26
CA ARG A 452 12.23 29.78 -9.65
C ARG A 452 10.95 30.24 -10.36
N PRO A 453 9.98 30.85 -9.64
CA PRO A 453 8.81 31.44 -10.28
C PRO A 453 9.22 32.54 -11.25
N LEU A 454 8.50 32.69 -12.36
CA LEU A 454 8.56 33.89 -13.18
C LEU A 454 7.69 34.95 -12.52
N GLU A 455 8.25 36.15 -12.35
CA GLU A 455 7.60 37.36 -11.80
C GLU A 455 7.06 37.26 -10.36
N ASP A 456 7.84 37.80 -9.41
CA ASP A 456 7.34 38.28 -8.13
C ASP A 456 7.91 39.69 -7.93
N SER A 457 7.08 40.71 -7.70
CA SER A 457 7.48 42.14 -7.72
C SER A 457 8.46 42.55 -6.60
N ASN A 458 8.82 41.62 -5.71
CA ASN A 458 9.72 41.81 -4.57
C ASN A 458 11.15 41.28 -4.81
N GLY A 459 11.50 40.84 -6.02
CA GLY A 459 12.89 40.57 -6.45
C GLY A 459 13.50 39.24 -6.02
N ASP A 460 13.18 38.73 -4.82
CA ASP A 460 13.61 37.41 -4.35
C ASP A 460 12.65 36.30 -4.87
N ALA A 461 12.74 36.02 -6.18
CA ALA A 461 11.96 34.95 -6.84
C ALA A 461 12.47 33.55 -6.42
N VAL A 462 11.99 33.07 -5.26
CA VAL A 462 12.40 31.81 -4.62
C VAL A 462 11.28 30.77 -4.69
N GLY A 463 11.64 29.50 -4.90
CA GLY A 463 10.70 28.38 -4.78
C GLY A 463 10.53 27.97 -3.31
N LEU A 464 9.33 28.14 -2.76
CA LEU A 464 9.00 27.95 -1.35
C LEU A 464 8.19 26.68 -1.13
N SER A 465 8.41 25.99 -0.01
CA SER A 465 7.50 24.92 0.45
C SER A 465 7.27 24.94 1.96
N LEU A 466 6.07 24.50 2.36
CA LEU A 466 5.60 24.38 3.73
C LEU A 466 5.82 22.96 4.26
N VAL A 467 6.45 22.81 5.43
CA VAL A 467 6.56 21.53 6.15
C VAL A 467 5.18 21.11 6.70
N VAL A 468 4.74 19.89 6.40
CA VAL A 468 3.42 19.38 6.86
C VAL A 468 3.54 18.21 7.82
N ARG A 469 4.33 17.17 7.52
CA ARG A 469 4.58 16.04 8.44
C ARG A 469 6.08 15.79 8.60
N THR A 470 6.52 15.46 9.81
CA THR A 470 7.95 15.30 10.15
C THR A 470 8.26 13.95 10.82
N GLY A 471 9.52 13.50 10.70
CA GLY A 471 10.03 12.28 11.30
C GLY A 471 9.20 11.03 10.95
N PHE A 472 8.88 10.21 11.94
CA PHE A 472 8.05 9.01 11.78
C PHE A 472 6.59 9.30 11.32
N SER A 473 6.15 10.57 11.30
CA SER A 473 4.82 10.94 10.79
C SER A 473 4.78 11.08 9.26
N THR A 474 5.94 11.14 8.60
CA THR A 474 6.04 11.18 7.13
C THR A 474 5.62 9.86 6.48
N THR A 475 5.33 9.89 5.18
CA THR A 475 5.17 8.69 4.34
C THR A 475 6.36 7.72 4.47
N LYS A 476 7.60 8.19 4.27
CA LYS A 476 8.83 7.41 4.53
C LYS A 476 8.88 6.86 5.97
N GLY A 477 8.54 7.70 6.95
CA GLY A 477 8.49 7.32 8.37
C GLY A 477 7.50 6.20 8.68
N ALA A 478 6.35 6.19 8.01
CA ALA A 478 5.35 5.13 8.10
C ALA A 478 5.82 3.80 7.49
N LEU A 479 6.51 3.85 6.33
CA LEU A 479 7.12 2.67 5.71
C LEU A 479 8.15 2.03 6.66
N VAL A 480 9.12 2.81 7.13
CA VAL A 480 10.15 2.35 8.09
C VAL A 480 9.53 1.78 9.38
N ARG A 481 8.49 2.42 9.91
CA ARG A 481 7.77 1.91 11.09
C ARG A 481 7.10 0.56 10.83
N SER A 482 6.49 0.37 9.66
CA SER A 482 5.85 -0.91 9.31
C SER A 482 6.85 -2.04 9.07
N MET A 483 8.08 -1.73 8.63
CA MET A 483 9.20 -2.68 8.56
C MET A 483 9.68 -3.11 9.97
N LEU A 484 9.67 -2.19 10.94
CA LEU A 484 10.06 -2.46 12.34
C LEU A 484 8.99 -3.21 13.14
N PHE A 485 7.70 -3.04 12.79
CA PHE A 485 6.57 -3.65 13.49
C PHE A 485 5.56 -4.33 12.55
N PRO A 486 5.99 -5.35 11.76
CA PRO A 486 5.13 -6.01 10.78
C PRO A 486 3.87 -6.63 11.40
N LYS A 487 2.77 -6.72 10.63
CA LYS A 487 1.57 -7.50 11.00
C LYS A 487 2.05 -8.95 11.33
N PRO A 488 1.72 -9.51 12.52
CA PRO A 488 2.27 -10.79 12.96
C PRO A 488 1.65 -11.96 12.20
N SER A 489 2.43 -12.61 11.33
CA SER A 489 1.97 -13.76 10.54
C SER A 489 1.55 -14.92 11.43
N GLY A 490 0.32 -15.42 11.26
CA GLY A 490 -0.32 -16.42 12.12
C GLY A 490 0.19 -17.85 11.91
N PHE A 491 1.51 -18.09 11.99
CA PHE A 491 2.13 -19.38 11.70
C PHE A 491 1.72 -20.46 12.73
N LYS A 492 0.58 -21.13 12.44
CA LYS A 492 -0.15 -22.08 13.29
C LYS A 492 0.81 -23.08 13.99
N PHE A 493 1.84 -23.56 13.28
CA PHE A 493 2.89 -24.48 13.76
C PHE A 493 3.55 -24.09 15.09
N TYR A 494 4.00 -22.85 15.31
CA TYR A 494 4.73 -22.50 16.56
C TYR A 494 3.83 -22.61 17.80
N ARG A 495 2.56 -22.20 17.66
CA ARG A 495 1.51 -22.40 18.68
C ARG A 495 1.20 -23.88 18.89
N ASP A 496 1.24 -24.67 17.83
CA ASP A 496 0.94 -26.10 17.88
C ASP A 496 2.12 -26.92 18.43
N SER A 497 3.38 -26.47 18.25
CA SER A 497 4.56 -26.96 18.98
C SER A 497 4.44 -26.73 20.49
N PHE A 498 3.97 -25.55 20.93
CA PHE A 498 3.69 -25.31 22.36
C PHE A 498 2.58 -26.20 22.91
N ARG A 499 1.51 -26.45 22.14
CA ARG A 499 0.45 -27.40 22.51
C ARG A 499 1.01 -28.83 22.66
N TYR A 500 1.88 -29.26 21.74
CA TYR A 500 2.55 -30.55 21.83
C TYR A 500 3.47 -30.65 23.06
N ILE A 501 4.28 -29.63 23.34
CA ILE A 501 5.14 -29.57 24.54
C ILE A 501 4.30 -29.69 25.82
N LEU A 502 3.13 -29.06 25.88
CA LEU A 502 2.21 -29.16 27.01
C LEU A 502 1.63 -30.57 27.19
N VAL A 503 1.25 -31.24 26.09
CA VAL A 503 0.81 -32.65 26.12
C VAL A 503 1.94 -33.57 26.61
N MET A 504 3.15 -33.38 26.10
CA MET A 504 4.33 -34.15 26.52
C MET A 504 4.68 -33.91 27.99
N ALA A 505 4.62 -32.67 28.49
CA ALA A 505 4.79 -32.37 29.91
C ALA A 505 3.70 -33.03 30.79
N GLY A 506 2.49 -33.22 30.27
CA GLY A 506 1.44 -34.02 30.93
C GLY A 506 1.82 -35.50 31.05
N ILE A 507 2.42 -36.08 30.00
CA ILE A 507 2.96 -37.45 30.04
C ILE A 507 4.13 -37.55 31.03
N ALA A 508 5.02 -36.55 31.06
CA ALA A 508 6.12 -36.47 32.02
C ALA A 508 5.63 -36.49 33.47
N LEU A 509 4.56 -35.74 33.77
CA LEU A 509 3.95 -35.68 35.10
C LEU A 509 3.37 -37.04 35.52
N ILE A 510 2.75 -37.79 34.60
CA ILE A 510 2.24 -39.14 34.87
C ILE A 510 3.39 -40.11 35.14
N GLY A 511 4.45 -40.08 34.31
CA GLY A 511 5.66 -40.87 34.54
C GLY A 511 6.30 -40.58 35.89
N PHE A 512 6.42 -39.29 36.25
CA PHE A 512 6.93 -38.86 37.55
C PHE A 512 6.11 -39.43 38.72
N ILE A 513 4.78 -39.41 38.65
CA ILE A 513 3.93 -39.97 39.71
C ILE A 513 4.20 -41.48 39.88
N VAL A 514 4.38 -42.22 38.78
CA VAL A 514 4.73 -43.65 38.82
C VAL A 514 6.12 -43.87 39.42
N SER A 515 7.14 -43.13 38.96
CA SER A 515 8.50 -43.22 39.51
C SER A 515 8.55 -42.82 40.99
N LEU A 516 7.81 -41.81 41.43
CA LEU A 516 7.74 -41.38 42.82
C LEU A 516 7.16 -42.47 43.73
N ILE A 517 6.11 -43.18 43.30
CA ILE A 517 5.58 -44.34 44.02
C ILE A 517 6.67 -45.41 44.17
N ASN A 518 7.42 -45.71 43.11
CA ASN A 518 8.51 -46.68 43.17
C ASN A 518 9.66 -46.21 44.08
N PHE A 519 10.07 -44.94 44.01
CA PHE A 519 11.15 -44.39 44.83
C PHE A 519 10.83 -44.39 46.33
N VAL A 520 9.58 -44.14 46.71
CA VAL A 520 9.09 -44.32 48.09
C VAL A 520 9.17 -45.80 48.49
N HIS A 521 8.82 -46.71 47.58
CA HIS A 521 8.90 -48.16 47.83
C HIS A 521 10.34 -48.69 47.93
N LEU A 522 11.29 -48.02 47.27
CA LEU A 522 12.74 -48.28 47.30
C LEU A 522 13.48 -47.54 48.43
N GLN A 523 12.79 -46.72 49.23
CA GLN A 523 13.36 -45.93 50.34
C GLN A 523 14.53 -45.01 49.95
N LEU A 524 14.46 -44.39 48.76
CA LEU A 524 15.45 -43.40 48.33
C LEU A 524 15.34 -42.09 49.12
N GLU A 525 16.45 -41.35 49.23
CA GLU A 525 16.46 -40.05 49.89
C GLU A 525 15.62 -39.00 49.16
N TRP A 526 14.89 -38.18 49.93
CA TRP A 526 14.01 -37.12 49.42
C TRP A 526 14.71 -36.13 48.48
N HIS A 527 16.00 -35.85 48.70
CA HIS A 527 16.77 -34.95 47.84
C HIS A 527 16.94 -35.54 46.43
N LEU A 528 17.27 -36.84 46.35
CA LEU A 528 17.44 -37.58 45.09
C LEU A 528 16.11 -37.73 44.36
N ILE A 529 15.02 -37.97 45.10
CA ILE A 529 13.66 -38.04 44.53
C ILE A 529 13.29 -36.72 43.82
N ILE A 530 13.64 -35.56 44.39
CA ILE A 530 13.37 -34.25 43.79
C ILE A 530 14.24 -33.99 42.56
N VAL A 531 15.53 -34.38 42.56
CA VAL A 531 16.40 -34.27 41.38
C VAL A 531 15.87 -35.15 40.23
N ARG A 532 15.56 -36.42 40.51
CA ARG A 532 14.98 -37.38 39.55
C ARG A 532 13.62 -36.92 39.00
N ALA A 533 12.79 -36.28 39.84
CA ALA A 533 11.51 -35.70 39.43
C ALA A 533 11.66 -34.62 38.36
N LEU A 534 12.64 -33.74 38.55
CA LEU A 534 12.89 -32.60 37.68
C LEU A 534 13.66 -33.03 36.42
N ASP A 535 14.57 -34.02 36.52
CA ASP A 535 15.31 -34.58 35.37
C ASP A 535 14.34 -35.12 34.32
N LEU A 536 13.34 -35.91 34.75
CA LEU A 536 12.29 -36.47 33.91
C LEU A 536 11.47 -35.39 33.16
N ILE A 537 11.32 -34.20 33.73
CA ILE A 537 10.69 -33.05 33.07
C ILE A 537 11.64 -32.42 32.03
N THR A 538 12.95 -32.36 32.31
CA THR A 538 13.94 -31.81 31.36
C THR A 538 14.19 -32.72 30.16
N ILE A 539 14.16 -34.04 30.33
CA ILE A 539 14.24 -35.03 29.25
C ILE A 539 13.12 -34.85 28.21
N VAL A 540 11.94 -34.43 28.66
CA VAL A 540 10.72 -34.36 27.82
C VAL A 540 10.60 -33.06 27.03
N VAL A 541 11.40 -32.03 27.34
CA VAL A 541 11.39 -30.73 26.64
C VAL A 541 12.80 -30.38 26.18
N PRO A 542 13.24 -30.82 24.97
CA PRO A 542 14.60 -30.60 24.51
C PRO A 542 14.97 -29.11 24.43
N PRO A 543 15.98 -28.63 25.18
CA PRO A 543 16.32 -27.22 25.21
C PRO A 543 16.86 -26.70 23.86
N ALA A 544 17.38 -27.60 23.01
CA ALA A 544 17.83 -27.30 21.66
C ALA A 544 16.69 -27.07 20.63
N LEU A 545 15.43 -27.37 20.98
CA LEU A 545 14.32 -27.39 20.02
C LEU A 545 14.08 -26.05 19.28
N PRO A 546 14.14 -24.85 19.91
CA PRO A 546 14.00 -23.59 19.18
C PRO A 546 15.16 -23.34 18.19
N ALA A 547 16.38 -23.73 18.56
CA ALA A 547 17.56 -23.55 17.72
C ALA A 547 17.48 -24.43 16.47
N THR A 548 17.07 -25.70 16.58
CA THR A 548 16.95 -26.60 15.42
C THR A 548 15.91 -26.13 14.40
N LEU A 549 14.82 -25.50 14.85
CA LEU A 549 13.80 -24.90 13.96
C LEU A 549 14.36 -23.71 13.17
N ASN A 550 15.18 -22.85 13.80
CA ASN A 550 15.77 -21.68 13.14
C ASN A 550 16.89 -22.06 12.15
N ILE A 551 17.67 -23.12 12.44
CA ILE A 551 18.78 -23.58 11.57
C ILE A 551 18.29 -23.92 10.15
N GLY A 552 17.13 -24.58 10.02
CA GLY A 552 16.54 -24.89 8.71
C GLY A 552 16.19 -23.65 7.88
N ILE A 553 15.68 -22.60 8.54
CA ILE A 553 15.37 -21.30 7.93
C ILE A 553 16.66 -20.60 7.49
N ASN A 554 17.70 -20.56 8.35
CA ASN A 554 18.95 -19.88 8.06
C ASN A 554 19.71 -20.51 6.86
N PHE A 555 19.65 -21.83 6.68
CA PHE A 555 20.17 -22.47 5.48
C PHE A 555 19.37 -22.12 4.21
N ALA A 556 18.04 -22.02 4.29
CA ALA A 556 17.22 -21.58 3.16
C ALA A 556 17.48 -20.11 2.78
N LEU A 557 17.60 -19.22 3.77
CA LEU A 557 18.00 -17.82 3.57
C LEU A 557 19.36 -17.69 2.87
N SER A 558 20.34 -18.52 3.25
CA SER A 558 21.66 -18.53 2.61
C SER A 558 21.59 -18.96 1.14
N ARG A 559 20.73 -19.93 0.80
CA ARG A 559 20.51 -20.37 -0.60
C ARG A 559 19.73 -19.34 -1.43
N LEU A 560 18.68 -18.74 -0.87
CA LEU A 560 17.93 -17.64 -1.51
C LEU A 560 18.85 -16.45 -1.81
N LYS A 561 19.69 -16.05 -0.85
CA LYS A 561 20.69 -14.99 -1.04
C LYS A 561 21.71 -15.32 -2.15
N GLY A 562 22.07 -16.59 -2.31
CA GLY A 562 22.89 -17.06 -3.43
C GLY A 562 22.21 -16.87 -4.80
N LYS A 563 20.87 -16.94 -4.84
CA LYS A 563 20.01 -16.70 -6.01
C LYS A 563 19.63 -15.22 -6.20
N GLN A 564 20.31 -14.29 -5.50
CA GLN A 564 19.98 -12.85 -5.42
C GLN A 564 18.57 -12.53 -4.88
N ILE A 565 17.94 -13.47 -4.17
CA ILE A 565 16.66 -13.25 -3.46
C ILE A 565 16.98 -12.91 -2.01
N PHE A 566 16.68 -11.69 -1.61
CA PHE A 566 16.87 -11.20 -0.25
C PHE A 566 15.56 -11.33 0.53
N CYS A 567 15.65 -11.61 1.83
CA CYS A 567 14.49 -11.69 2.72
C CYS A 567 14.73 -10.83 3.96
N ILE A 568 13.73 -10.02 4.31
CA ILE A 568 13.74 -9.14 5.48
C ILE A 568 13.16 -9.85 6.71
N SER A 569 12.27 -10.83 6.52
CA SER A 569 11.52 -11.50 7.58
C SER A 569 11.69 -13.04 7.53
N PRO A 570 12.72 -13.60 8.20
CA PRO A 570 13.04 -15.04 8.20
C PRO A 570 11.83 -15.98 8.41
N GLN A 571 10.90 -15.60 9.29
CA GLN A 571 9.74 -16.43 9.62
C GLN A 571 8.79 -16.66 8.43
N ARG A 572 8.74 -15.73 7.46
CA ARG A 572 7.90 -15.87 6.26
C ARG A 572 8.44 -16.88 5.24
N VAL A 573 9.69 -17.34 5.35
CA VAL A 573 10.24 -18.43 4.50
C VAL A 573 9.41 -19.72 4.64
N ASN A 574 9.08 -20.11 5.88
CA ASN A 574 8.23 -21.28 6.13
C ASN A 574 6.76 -21.07 5.72
N VAL A 575 6.33 -19.83 5.47
CA VAL A 575 5.00 -19.50 4.95
C VAL A 575 4.98 -19.58 3.41
N GLY A 576 6.07 -19.20 2.74
CA GLY A 576 6.29 -19.44 1.30
C GLY A 576 6.15 -20.91 0.88
N GLY A 577 6.46 -21.84 1.79
CA GLY A 577 6.24 -23.27 1.56
C GLY A 577 4.76 -23.69 1.48
N LYS A 578 3.84 -22.84 1.94
CA LYS A 578 2.40 -23.10 2.06
C LYS A 578 1.53 -22.26 1.12
N LEU A 579 2.09 -21.60 0.11
CA LEU A 579 1.29 -20.77 -0.79
C LEU A 579 0.30 -21.62 -1.61
N ASP A 580 -0.98 -21.27 -1.50
CA ASP A 580 -2.10 -21.88 -2.23
C ASP A 580 -2.43 -21.10 -3.50
N ILE A 581 -2.32 -19.76 -3.42
CA ILE A 581 -2.56 -18.81 -4.50
C ILE A 581 -1.44 -17.76 -4.57
N VAL A 582 -1.04 -17.41 -5.80
CA VAL A 582 -0.15 -16.26 -6.07
C VAL A 582 -0.86 -15.27 -7.00
N CYS A 583 -0.94 -14.03 -6.53
CA CYS A 583 -1.38 -12.87 -7.30
C CYS A 583 -0.17 -12.22 -7.97
N PHE A 584 -0.33 -11.75 -9.21
CA PHE A 584 0.71 -11.07 -10.00
C PHE A 584 0.14 -9.76 -10.56
N ASP A 585 0.90 -8.66 -10.54
CA ASP A 585 0.62 -7.55 -11.45
C ASP A 585 0.99 -7.91 -12.90
N LYS A 586 0.39 -7.21 -13.86
CA LYS A 586 0.64 -7.37 -15.29
C LYS A 586 1.87 -6.57 -15.75
N THR A 587 1.92 -5.27 -15.46
CA THR A 587 2.91 -4.30 -15.97
C THR A 587 4.18 -4.42 -15.16
N GLY A 588 5.36 -4.50 -15.79
CA GLY A 588 6.65 -4.61 -15.07
C GLY A 588 6.87 -5.93 -14.33
N THR A 589 5.83 -6.71 -14.01
CA THR A 589 5.93 -8.04 -13.39
C THR A 589 5.84 -9.17 -14.42
N LEU A 590 4.71 -9.30 -15.13
CA LEU A 590 4.52 -10.35 -16.15
C LEU A 590 5.01 -9.91 -17.54
N THR A 591 4.76 -8.64 -17.89
CA THR A 591 5.23 -7.98 -19.11
C THR A 591 6.48 -7.15 -18.81
N GLU A 592 7.18 -6.70 -19.86
CA GLU A 592 8.28 -5.75 -19.76
C GLU A 592 7.80 -4.37 -19.25
N ASP A 593 8.75 -3.52 -18.86
CA ASP A 593 8.48 -2.18 -18.31
C ASP A 593 8.06 -1.22 -19.42
N GLY A 594 6.76 -0.97 -19.55
CA GLY A 594 6.18 -0.04 -20.52
C GLY A 594 5.45 -0.73 -21.68
N LEU A 595 5.40 -0.04 -22.82
CA LEU A 595 4.65 -0.42 -24.02
C LEU A 595 5.55 -0.23 -25.24
N ASP A 596 5.82 -1.30 -25.97
CA ASP A 596 6.70 -1.24 -27.16
C ASP A 596 5.89 -0.99 -28.44
N VAL A 597 6.52 -0.44 -29.48
CA VAL A 597 5.84 -0.11 -30.74
C VAL A 597 5.81 -1.35 -31.64
N LEU A 598 4.67 -2.04 -31.68
CA LEU A 598 4.42 -3.16 -32.60
C LEU A 598 4.52 -2.68 -34.07
N GLY A 599 4.03 -1.47 -34.34
CA GLY A 599 4.15 -0.84 -35.65
C GLY A 599 3.06 0.19 -35.94
N ILE A 600 3.03 0.66 -37.18
CA ILE A 600 2.14 1.73 -37.64
C ILE A 600 1.31 1.25 -38.82
N ARG A 601 0.02 1.62 -38.87
CA ARG A 601 -0.80 1.57 -40.08
C ARG A 601 -1.16 2.99 -40.51
N ILE A 602 -1.00 3.28 -41.79
CA ILE A 602 -1.25 4.60 -42.37
C ILE A 602 -2.42 4.48 -43.35
N VAL A 603 -3.23 5.53 -43.49
CA VAL A 603 -4.28 5.60 -44.51
C VAL A 603 -3.64 5.97 -45.85
N GLN A 604 -3.84 5.12 -46.85
CA GLN A 604 -3.31 5.33 -48.19
C GLN A 604 -4.35 6.01 -49.08
N SER A 605 -4.13 7.29 -49.37
CA SER A 605 -4.77 7.97 -50.50
C SER A 605 -4.20 7.43 -51.83
N PRO A 606 -5.01 7.30 -52.90
CA PRO A 606 -6.44 7.64 -53.01
C PRO A 606 -7.41 6.50 -52.64
N GLU A 607 -6.93 5.31 -52.24
CA GLU A 607 -7.80 4.14 -51.99
C GLU A 607 -8.59 4.23 -50.67
N ASN A 608 -8.19 5.13 -49.75
CA ASN A 608 -8.77 5.35 -48.43
C ASN A 608 -8.95 4.04 -47.64
N ARG A 609 -7.84 3.30 -47.48
CA ARG A 609 -7.73 2.08 -46.68
C ARG A 609 -6.42 2.09 -45.90
N PHE A 610 -6.33 1.30 -44.83
CA PHE A 610 -5.06 1.11 -44.13
C PHE A 610 -4.05 0.31 -44.93
N THR A 611 -2.79 0.73 -44.86
CA THR A 611 -1.63 -0.09 -45.25
C THR A 611 -1.51 -1.35 -44.39
N ASP A 612 -0.66 -2.28 -44.83
CA ASP A 612 -0.05 -3.26 -43.93
C ASP A 612 0.72 -2.59 -42.78
N LEU A 613 1.01 -3.40 -41.75
CA LEU A 613 1.67 -2.97 -40.52
C LEU A 613 3.18 -2.72 -40.76
N PHE A 614 3.61 -1.47 -40.63
CA PHE A 614 5.02 -1.09 -40.67
C PHE A 614 5.68 -1.32 -39.30
N THR A 615 6.41 -2.42 -39.15
CA THR A 615 7.09 -2.84 -37.91
C THR A 615 8.45 -2.18 -37.66
N SER A 616 8.89 -1.24 -38.51
CA SER A 616 10.16 -0.52 -38.36
C SER A 616 10.16 0.77 -39.18
N ALA A 617 10.73 1.87 -38.66
CA ALA A 617 10.81 3.12 -39.43
C ALA A 617 11.57 2.97 -40.78
N SER A 618 12.50 2.01 -40.89
CA SER A 618 13.18 1.68 -42.14
C SER A 618 12.24 1.27 -43.28
N SER A 619 11.10 0.62 -43.00
CA SER A 619 10.11 0.25 -44.04
C SER A 619 9.13 1.38 -44.38
N LEU A 620 8.92 2.34 -43.47
CA LEU A 620 8.27 3.62 -43.80
C LEU A 620 9.13 4.43 -44.79
N PHE A 621 10.46 4.47 -44.57
CA PHE A 621 11.38 5.20 -45.45
C PHE A 621 11.58 4.55 -46.83
N SER A 622 11.38 3.25 -46.99
CA SER A 622 11.71 2.53 -48.24
C SER A 622 10.67 2.66 -49.35
N ASN A 623 9.41 2.99 -49.02
CA ASN A 623 8.31 3.08 -49.98
C ASN A 623 8.17 4.47 -50.65
N VAL A 624 8.97 5.46 -50.20
CA VAL A 624 8.97 6.82 -50.75
C VAL A 624 9.70 6.84 -52.10
N ASN A 625 8.94 6.73 -53.19
CA ASN A 625 9.49 6.79 -54.56
C ASN A 625 10.09 8.18 -54.84
N PRO A 626 11.40 8.32 -55.12
CA PRO A 626 12.08 9.62 -55.21
C PRO A 626 11.82 10.38 -56.52
N THR A 627 10.86 9.96 -57.34
CA THR A 627 10.64 10.47 -58.70
C THR A 627 9.47 11.43 -58.87
N THR A 628 8.65 11.64 -57.84
CA THR A 628 7.38 12.40 -57.95
C THR A 628 7.40 13.71 -57.12
N PHE A 629 8.47 14.51 -57.26
CA PHE A 629 8.62 15.81 -56.58
C PHE A 629 7.76 16.95 -57.18
N LEU A 630 6.68 16.62 -57.90
CA LEU A 630 5.83 17.54 -58.66
C LEU A 630 4.36 17.11 -58.62
N ASP A 631 3.74 17.16 -57.44
CA ASP A 631 2.53 17.97 -57.19
C ASP A 631 2.13 17.91 -55.70
N THR A 632 1.05 18.62 -55.31
CA THR A 632 0.68 18.93 -53.92
C THR A 632 0.03 17.79 -53.11
N GLU A 633 0.43 16.54 -53.31
CA GLU A 633 -0.02 15.42 -52.47
C GLU A 633 0.91 15.28 -51.25
N TYR A 634 0.36 15.44 -50.05
CA TYR A 634 1.09 15.30 -48.78
C TYR A 634 1.43 13.82 -48.55
N ASP A 635 2.72 13.49 -48.41
CA ASP A 635 3.13 12.13 -48.08
C ASP A 635 2.78 11.81 -46.60
N THR A 636 1.72 11.03 -46.42
CA THR A 636 1.21 10.62 -45.11
C THR A 636 2.23 9.81 -44.29
N HIS A 637 3.21 9.17 -44.93
CA HIS A 637 4.32 8.51 -44.24
C HIS A 637 5.24 9.52 -43.55
N HIS A 638 5.55 10.63 -44.22
CA HIS A 638 6.31 11.74 -43.63
C HIS A 638 5.49 12.42 -42.52
N ALA A 639 4.18 12.67 -42.73
CA ALA A 639 3.32 13.25 -41.70
C ALA A 639 3.26 12.40 -40.41
N ALA A 640 3.15 11.07 -40.53
CA ALA A 640 3.17 10.16 -39.38
C ALA A 640 4.51 10.24 -38.60
N LEU A 641 5.63 10.24 -39.31
CA LEU A 641 6.98 10.36 -38.73
C LEU A 641 7.20 11.70 -38.03
N HIS A 642 6.80 12.81 -38.65
CA HIS A 642 6.89 14.14 -38.03
C HIS A 642 5.99 14.24 -36.79
N THR A 643 4.76 13.71 -36.83
CA THR A 643 3.86 13.66 -35.66
C THR A 643 4.53 12.96 -34.46
N MET A 644 5.16 11.80 -34.68
CA MET A 644 5.89 11.08 -33.62
C MET A 644 7.12 11.85 -33.10
N ALA A 645 7.85 12.51 -33.99
CA ALA A 645 9.09 13.22 -33.65
C ALA A 645 8.88 14.64 -33.08
N THR A 646 7.63 15.15 -33.02
CA THR A 646 7.33 16.49 -32.48
C THR A 646 6.26 16.50 -31.39
N CYS A 647 5.27 15.62 -31.44
CA CYS A 647 4.17 15.60 -30.47
C CYS A 647 4.59 14.84 -29.20
N HIS A 648 5.56 15.33 -28.44
CA HIS A 648 6.02 14.65 -27.23
C HIS A 648 6.53 15.57 -26.11
N SER A 649 6.39 15.14 -24.86
CA SER A 649 6.78 15.90 -23.66
C SER A 649 8.22 15.64 -23.19
N LEU A 650 9.07 15.08 -24.06
CA LEU A 650 10.41 14.63 -23.69
C LEU A 650 11.35 15.78 -23.31
N HIS A 651 12.15 15.52 -22.29
CA HIS A 651 13.25 16.34 -21.80
C HIS A 651 14.57 15.54 -21.80
N ILE A 652 15.71 16.23 -21.75
CA ILE A 652 17.03 15.61 -21.61
C ILE A 652 17.53 15.79 -20.17
N ILE A 653 17.71 14.68 -19.46
CA ILE A 653 18.19 14.63 -18.07
C ILE A 653 19.46 13.78 -18.05
N ASP A 654 20.58 14.35 -17.60
CA ASP A 654 21.91 13.72 -17.56
C ASP A 654 22.34 13.06 -18.90
N GLY A 655 21.90 13.64 -20.03
CA GLY A 655 22.18 13.12 -21.38
C GLY A 655 21.30 11.95 -21.82
N LYS A 656 20.20 11.66 -21.11
CA LYS A 656 19.17 10.67 -21.49
C LYS A 656 17.82 11.33 -21.72
N LEU A 657 17.02 10.75 -22.61
CA LEU A 657 15.61 11.10 -22.76
C LEU A 657 14.82 10.71 -21.49
N ALA A 658 13.92 11.59 -21.07
CA ALA A 658 13.01 11.38 -19.95
C ALA A 658 11.65 12.05 -20.23
N GLY A 659 10.56 11.38 -19.86
CA GLY A 659 9.17 11.80 -20.13
C GLY A 659 8.23 10.62 -19.93
N ASP A 660 7.06 10.63 -20.58
CA ASP A 660 6.17 9.46 -20.59
C ASP A 660 6.85 8.29 -21.34
N PRO A 661 6.85 7.05 -20.81
CA PRO A 661 7.41 5.88 -21.50
C PRO A 661 6.85 5.64 -22.91
N LEU A 662 5.58 5.97 -23.18
CA LEU A 662 5.00 5.91 -24.53
C LEU A 662 5.69 6.89 -25.48
N ASP A 663 5.97 8.10 -25.01
CA ASP A 663 6.60 9.15 -25.80
C ASP A 663 8.07 8.81 -26.07
N ILE A 664 8.77 8.22 -25.08
CA ILE A 664 10.12 7.70 -25.26
C ILE A 664 10.11 6.60 -26.34
N LYS A 665 9.20 5.61 -26.24
CA LYS A 665 9.13 4.49 -27.19
C LYS A 665 8.72 4.91 -28.60
N MET A 666 7.78 5.83 -28.70
CA MET A 666 7.36 6.46 -29.96
C MET A 666 8.53 7.22 -30.62
N PHE A 667 9.32 7.96 -29.84
CA PHE A 667 10.48 8.70 -30.36
C PHE A 667 11.64 7.75 -30.75
N GLU A 668 11.97 6.77 -29.89
CA GLU A 668 12.96 5.72 -30.17
C GLU A 668 12.66 4.98 -31.48
N PHE A 669 11.39 4.66 -31.75
CA PHE A 669 10.96 4.02 -33.00
C PHE A 669 11.29 4.85 -34.26
N THR A 670 11.28 6.18 -34.17
CA THR A 670 11.63 7.06 -35.31
C THR A 670 13.13 7.04 -35.65
N GLY A 671 13.99 6.80 -34.66
CA GLY A 671 15.45 6.92 -34.79
C GLY A 671 15.96 8.36 -34.97
N TRP A 672 15.25 9.37 -34.48
CA TRP A 672 15.67 10.78 -34.51
C TRP A 672 16.56 11.14 -33.30
N ASP A 673 17.37 12.19 -33.44
CA ASP A 673 18.15 12.82 -32.36
C ASP A 673 17.31 13.95 -31.73
N PHE A 674 17.26 14.08 -30.41
CA PHE A 674 16.60 15.22 -29.74
C PHE A 674 17.61 16.19 -29.13
N GLU A 675 17.38 17.50 -29.27
CA GLU A 675 18.12 18.57 -28.58
C GLU A 675 17.15 19.52 -27.87
N GLU A 676 17.25 19.62 -26.54
CA GLU A 676 16.46 20.58 -25.75
C GLU A 676 17.10 21.99 -25.82
N GLY A 677 16.29 23.03 -25.98
CA GLY A 677 16.77 24.39 -26.20
C GLY A 677 17.40 25.04 -24.95
N GLU A 678 18.73 25.14 -24.92
CA GLU A 678 19.44 25.83 -23.82
C GLU A 678 19.05 27.32 -23.72
N GLN A 679 18.65 27.76 -22.51
CA GLN A 679 18.65 29.17 -22.18
C GLN A 679 20.08 29.71 -22.13
N ARG A 680 20.51 30.40 -23.19
CA ARG A 680 21.83 31.05 -23.26
C ARG A 680 21.92 32.22 -22.29
N SER A 681 22.37 31.94 -21.08
CA SER A 681 22.81 32.93 -20.08
C SER A 681 24.14 33.60 -20.49
N ARG A 682 24.12 34.36 -21.59
CA ARG A 682 25.22 35.23 -22.01
C ARG A 682 24.81 36.69 -21.82
N PHE A 683 25.60 37.41 -21.04
CA PHE A 683 25.57 38.86 -20.94
C PHE A 683 25.87 39.47 -22.32
N VAL A 684 24.81 39.95 -22.99
CA VAL A 684 24.81 40.80 -24.18
C VAL A 684 23.65 41.79 -23.99
N ASP A 685 23.80 43.01 -24.49
CA ASP A 685 23.00 44.18 -24.09
C ASP A 685 21.51 44.14 -24.52
N ASP A 686 20.72 45.05 -23.92
CA ASP A 686 19.25 45.14 -24.06
C ASP A 686 18.75 45.29 -25.51
N ASP A 687 17.84 44.40 -25.93
CA ASP A 687 16.51 44.74 -26.50
C ASP A 687 15.74 43.48 -26.95
N ASP A 688 16.42 42.38 -27.28
CA ASP A 688 15.77 41.11 -27.65
C ASP A 688 15.14 40.43 -26.43
N GLN A 689 13.80 40.42 -26.39
CA GLN A 689 13.01 39.72 -25.39
C GLN A 689 13.43 38.24 -25.30
N GLY A 690 13.59 37.73 -24.07
CA GLY A 690 14.12 36.41 -23.74
C GLY A 690 13.30 35.22 -24.24
N THR A 691 13.27 35.04 -25.55
CA THR A 691 12.60 33.95 -26.24
C THR A 691 13.29 32.62 -25.91
N LEU A 692 12.50 31.64 -25.46
CA LEU A 692 12.98 30.27 -25.36
C LEU A 692 13.40 29.81 -26.75
N ALA A 693 14.62 29.28 -26.86
CA ALA A 693 14.97 28.45 -28.01
C ALA A 693 14.03 27.23 -28.00
N PRO A 694 13.28 26.95 -29.09
CA PRO A 694 12.45 25.75 -29.15
C PRO A 694 13.35 24.51 -29.10
N SER A 695 12.82 23.41 -28.57
CA SER A 695 13.44 22.10 -28.71
C SER A 695 13.46 21.67 -30.17
N ILE A 696 14.52 20.96 -30.58
CA ILE A 696 14.76 20.58 -31.97
C ILE A 696 14.95 19.06 -32.04
N ALA A 697 14.01 18.36 -32.67
CA ALA A 697 14.21 17.00 -33.14
C ALA A 697 14.91 17.02 -34.51
N ARG A 698 15.92 16.17 -34.72
CA ARG A 698 16.71 16.07 -35.95
C ARG A 698 16.68 14.67 -36.54
N PRO A 699 16.60 14.51 -37.87
CA PRO A 699 16.62 13.20 -38.51
C PRO A 699 18.02 12.54 -38.42
N PRO A 700 18.07 11.19 -38.48
CA PRO A 700 19.31 10.42 -38.33
C PRO A 700 20.37 10.77 -39.39
N ALA A 701 21.64 10.58 -39.00
CA ALA A 701 22.82 11.08 -39.73
C ALA A 701 22.89 10.66 -41.21
N SER A 702 22.36 9.49 -41.57
CA SER A 702 22.34 8.95 -42.94
C SER A 702 21.54 9.76 -43.96
N ARG A 703 20.71 10.73 -43.52
CA ARG A 703 19.90 11.58 -44.40
C ARG A 703 20.23 13.08 -44.31
N ARG A 704 21.22 13.47 -43.50
CA ARG A 704 21.66 14.88 -43.35
C ARG A 704 22.11 15.46 -44.70
N ASP A 705 22.85 14.69 -45.49
CA ASP A 705 23.38 15.14 -46.79
C ASP A 705 22.30 15.31 -47.86
N ILE A 706 21.15 14.63 -47.75
CA ILE A 706 20.02 14.74 -48.68
C ILE A 706 19.16 15.97 -48.39
N LEU A 707 19.07 16.39 -47.12
CA LEU A 707 18.36 17.60 -46.71
C LEU A 707 19.20 18.87 -46.90
N ASN A 708 20.50 18.81 -46.60
CA ASN A 708 21.41 19.97 -46.66
C ASN A 708 21.57 20.56 -48.06
N ASP A 709 21.47 19.76 -49.13
CA ASP A 709 21.62 20.25 -50.52
C ASP A 709 20.44 21.14 -50.98
N SER A 710 19.35 21.20 -50.19
CA SER A 710 18.16 22.01 -50.48
C SER A 710 18.20 23.44 -49.92
N ASP A 711 18.96 23.71 -48.84
CA ASP A 711 18.74 24.90 -48.00
C ASP A 711 19.99 25.78 -47.80
N SER A 712 20.81 25.91 -48.85
CA SER A 712 21.95 26.83 -48.89
C SER A 712 21.58 28.28 -49.27
N SER A 713 20.28 28.65 -49.26
CA SER A 713 19.86 30.04 -49.49
C SER A 713 18.51 30.40 -48.81
N LEU A 714 18.57 30.73 -47.52
CA LEU A 714 17.45 31.25 -46.70
C LEU A 714 16.91 32.61 -47.19
N LYS A 715 16.20 32.61 -48.32
CA LYS A 715 15.13 33.57 -48.56
C LYS A 715 13.90 33.07 -47.84
N ILE A 716 13.40 33.87 -46.90
CA ILE A 716 12.13 33.63 -46.20
C ILE A 716 10.99 33.66 -47.24
N ARG A 717 10.69 32.50 -47.82
CA ARG A 717 9.39 32.22 -48.44
C ARG A 717 8.40 31.97 -47.30
N LEU A 718 7.17 32.43 -47.47
CA LEU A 718 6.09 32.16 -46.54
C LEU A 718 5.65 30.70 -46.71
N SER A 719 6.32 29.79 -46.01
CA SER A 719 5.88 28.40 -45.84
C SER A 719 4.73 28.32 -44.83
N GLY A 720 3.87 27.32 -45.00
CA GLY A 720 2.79 27.04 -44.06
C GLY A 720 3.31 26.49 -42.72
N CYS A 721 2.41 26.42 -41.74
CA CYS A 721 2.62 25.70 -40.49
C CYS A 721 1.81 24.41 -40.53
N ASP A 722 2.44 23.28 -40.27
CA ASP A 722 1.74 22.04 -39.95
C ASP A 722 1.36 22.06 -38.46
N ILE A 723 0.16 21.60 -38.14
CA ILE A 723 -0.25 21.24 -36.79
C ILE A 723 -0.42 19.71 -36.79
N TYR A 724 0.36 19.02 -35.97
CA TYR A 724 0.28 17.58 -35.77
C TYR A 724 -0.45 17.29 -34.45
N VAL A 725 -1.29 16.26 -34.42
CA VAL A 725 -2.07 15.85 -33.24
C VAL A 725 -1.99 14.34 -33.05
N LYS A 726 -1.79 13.90 -31.81
CA LYS A 726 -1.90 12.50 -31.38
C LYS A 726 -2.99 12.38 -30.31
N GLY A 727 -3.71 11.26 -30.26
CA GLY A 727 -4.76 11.09 -29.27
C GLY A 727 -5.44 9.72 -29.29
N ALA A 728 -6.48 9.58 -28.47
CA ALA A 728 -7.30 8.38 -28.44
C ALA A 728 -8.18 8.30 -29.71
N PRO A 729 -8.28 7.13 -30.39
CA PRO A 729 -9.03 6.98 -31.64
C PRO A 729 -10.48 7.50 -31.59
N GLU A 730 -11.18 7.29 -30.48
CA GLU A 730 -12.55 7.74 -30.26
C GLU A 730 -12.70 9.27 -30.20
N CYS A 731 -11.66 9.99 -29.80
CA CYS A 731 -11.67 11.46 -29.80
C CYS A 731 -11.42 12.05 -31.19
N MET A 732 -10.88 11.26 -32.14
CA MET A 732 -10.57 11.76 -33.48
C MET A 732 -11.83 12.06 -34.29
N SER A 733 -12.93 11.34 -34.08
CA SER A 733 -14.20 11.59 -34.78
C SER A 733 -14.81 12.96 -34.48
N ASP A 734 -14.45 13.57 -33.34
CA ASP A 734 -14.93 14.90 -32.96
C ASP A 734 -14.07 16.06 -33.53
N ILE A 735 -12.81 15.79 -33.92
CA ILE A 735 -11.82 16.81 -34.31
C ILE A 735 -11.31 16.68 -35.75
N CYS A 736 -11.46 15.51 -36.38
CA CYS A 736 -11.02 15.25 -37.75
C CYS A 736 -12.16 15.29 -38.76
N ASN A 737 -11.83 15.61 -40.01
CA ASN A 737 -12.74 15.64 -41.14
C ASN A 737 -13.32 14.22 -41.38
N PRO A 738 -14.66 14.02 -41.35
CA PRO A 738 -15.27 12.69 -41.52
C PRO A 738 -14.90 11.97 -42.84
N ALA A 739 -14.49 12.71 -43.87
CA ALA A 739 -14.04 12.17 -45.15
C ALA A 739 -12.60 11.61 -45.14
N SER A 740 -11.82 11.88 -44.08
CA SER A 740 -10.44 11.38 -43.93
C SER A 740 -10.35 9.99 -43.27
N PHE A 741 -11.48 9.47 -42.78
CA PHE A 741 -11.54 8.14 -42.19
C PHE A 741 -11.74 7.06 -43.27
N PRO A 742 -11.02 5.91 -43.19
CA PRO A 742 -11.25 4.77 -44.05
C PRO A 742 -12.47 3.96 -43.56
N PRO A 743 -13.18 3.22 -44.44
CA PRO A 743 -14.40 2.51 -44.09
C PRO A 743 -14.16 1.29 -43.19
N ASP A 744 -12.90 0.85 -43.04
CA ASP A 744 -12.47 -0.22 -42.13
C ASP A 744 -11.93 0.30 -40.78
N PHE A 745 -12.08 1.60 -40.46
CA PHE A 745 -11.66 2.23 -39.20
C PHE A 745 -12.10 1.46 -37.95
N ASP A 746 -13.41 1.26 -37.78
CA ASP A 746 -13.95 0.58 -36.60
C ASP A 746 -13.56 -0.90 -36.54
N GLU A 747 -13.47 -1.59 -37.68
CA GLU A 747 -13.09 -3.01 -37.72
C GLU A 747 -11.62 -3.19 -37.29
N VAL A 748 -10.72 -2.36 -37.83
CA VAL A 748 -9.29 -2.39 -37.48
C VAL A 748 -9.07 -1.94 -36.03
N LEU A 749 -9.77 -0.91 -35.56
CA LEU A 749 -9.71 -0.45 -34.18
C LEU A 749 -10.18 -1.54 -33.19
N ASN A 750 -11.31 -2.18 -33.48
CA ASN A 750 -11.82 -3.29 -32.66
C ASN A 750 -10.88 -4.51 -32.69
N HIS A 751 -10.29 -4.84 -33.85
CA HIS A 751 -9.33 -5.94 -33.98
C HIS A 751 -8.13 -5.79 -33.03
N TYR A 752 -7.53 -4.60 -32.96
CA TYR A 752 -6.38 -4.35 -32.08
C TYR A 752 -6.79 -4.23 -30.61
N THR A 753 -7.88 -3.55 -30.29
CA THR A 753 -8.32 -3.33 -28.90
C THR A 753 -8.87 -4.60 -28.24
N HIS A 754 -9.59 -5.47 -28.96
CA HIS A 754 -10.00 -6.79 -28.45
C HIS A 754 -8.80 -7.72 -28.20
N ARG A 755 -7.72 -7.57 -28.97
CA ARG A 755 -6.44 -8.27 -28.73
C ARG A 755 -5.58 -7.58 -27.66
N GLY A 756 -6.08 -6.54 -27.01
CA GLY A 756 -5.41 -5.90 -25.88
C GLY A 756 -4.29 -4.92 -26.24
N PHE A 757 -4.01 -4.72 -27.54
CA PHE A 757 -3.05 -3.71 -27.99
C PHE A 757 -3.58 -2.31 -27.68
N ARG A 758 -2.67 -1.39 -27.36
CA ARG A 758 -3.01 0.03 -27.21
C ARG A 758 -2.88 0.72 -28.55
N VAL A 759 -3.93 1.39 -29.00
CA VAL A 759 -3.95 2.15 -30.25
C VAL A 759 -3.90 3.64 -29.94
N ILE A 760 -3.03 4.38 -30.62
CA ILE A 760 -3.00 5.85 -30.63
C ILE A 760 -3.23 6.31 -32.07
N ALA A 761 -4.15 7.24 -32.26
CA ALA A 761 -4.44 7.84 -33.56
C ALA A 761 -3.59 9.09 -33.81
N LEU A 762 -3.30 9.34 -35.10
CA LEU A 762 -2.53 10.48 -35.59
C LEU A 762 -3.35 11.31 -36.58
N ALA A 763 -3.24 12.64 -36.52
CA ALA A 763 -3.91 13.56 -37.43
C ALA A 763 -3.04 14.81 -37.72
N ILE A 764 -3.29 15.48 -38.85
CA ILE A 764 -2.55 16.67 -39.33
C ILE A 764 -3.49 17.76 -39.85
N LYS A 765 -3.12 19.03 -39.66
CA LYS A 765 -3.78 20.20 -40.26
C LYS A 765 -2.73 21.13 -40.85
N HIS A 766 -2.65 21.25 -42.18
CA HIS A 766 -1.72 22.17 -42.85
C HIS A 766 -2.34 23.58 -42.99
N ILE A 767 -1.68 24.60 -42.44
CA ILE A 767 -2.13 26.00 -42.53
C ILE A 767 -1.12 26.81 -43.35
N SER A 768 -1.42 26.95 -44.64
CA SER A 768 -0.49 27.49 -45.66
C SER A 768 -0.05 28.95 -45.50
N LYS A 769 -0.64 29.72 -44.57
CA LYS A 769 -0.27 31.12 -44.26
C LYS A 769 -0.50 31.46 -42.78
N LEU A 770 0.47 31.16 -41.92
CA LEU A 770 0.39 31.44 -40.49
C LEU A 770 1.65 32.19 -40.00
N SER A 771 1.47 33.20 -39.15
CA SER A 771 2.57 33.98 -38.55
C SER A 771 2.77 33.60 -37.08
N TRP A 772 4.01 33.63 -36.60
CA TRP A 772 4.36 33.24 -35.22
C TRP A 772 3.51 33.92 -34.14
N VAL A 773 3.28 35.23 -34.27
CA VAL A 773 2.46 36.05 -33.37
C VAL A 773 0.98 35.62 -33.37
N LYS A 774 0.50 34.95 -34.42
CA LYS A 774 -0.84 34.34 -34.47
C LYS A 774 -0.87 32.93 -33.88
N ILE A 775 0.23 32.16 -33.96
CA ILE A 775 0.36 30.86 -33.29
C ILE A 775 0.28 31.05 -31.77
N GLN A 776 1.05 31.99 -31.21
CA GLN A 776 1.04 32.34 -29.78
C GLN A 776 -0.28 32.95 -29.26
N LYS A 777 -1.28 33.12 -30.13
CA LYS A 777 -2.61 33.68 -29.80
C LYS A 777 -3.76 32.81 -30.33
N MET A 778 -3.45 31.63 -30.84
CA MET A 778 -4.43 30.62 -31.23
C MET A 778 -5.05 30.04 -29.95
N TYR A 779 -6.32 29.69 -29.98
CA TYR A 779 -6.93 28.89 -28.90
C TYR A 779 -6.75 27.40 -29.19
N ARG A 780 -6.66 26.59 -28.14
CA ARG A 780 -6.55 25.13 -28.26
C ARG A 780 -7.60 24.53 -29.22
N SER A 781 -8.84 25.00 -29.15
CA SER A 781 -9.96 24.57 -30.01
C SER A 781 -9.89 25.01 -31.47
N GLU A 782 -8.99 25.94 -31.85
CA GLU A 782 -8.75 26.31 -33.25
C GLU A 782 -7.65 25.44 -33.90
N ALA A 783 -6.77 24.88 -33.07
CA ALA A 783 -5.76 23.89 -33.45
C ALA A 783 -6.37 22.49 -33.53
N GLU A 784 -7.14 22.09 -32.50
CA GLU A 784 -7.82 20.79 -32.39
C GLU A 784 -9.16 20.74 -33.17
N SER A 785 -9.18 21.19 -34.43
CA SER A 785 -10.36 21.15 -35.33
C SER A 785 -9.97 20.90 -36.78
N ASP A 786 -10.89 20.42 -37.62
CA ASP A 786 -10.73 20.30 -39.09
C ASP A 786 -9.47 19.54 -39.55
N LEU A 787 -8.98 18.59 -38.73
CA LEU A 787 -7.77 17.80 -38.99
C LEU A 787 -8.04 16.67 -39.99
N ASP A 788 -7.02 16.24 -40.73
CA ASP A 788 -7.08 15.02 -41.56
C ASP A 788 -6.43 13.85 -40.82
N PHE A 789 -7.15 12.73 -40.71
CA PHE A 789 -6.67 11.50 -40.06
C PHE A 789 -5.57 10.82 -40.89
N ILE A 790 -4.44 10.49 -40.25
CA ILE A 790 -3.28 9.86 -40.90
C ILE A 790 -3.29 8.34 -40.70
N GLY A 791 -3.70 7.86 -39.52
CA GLY A 791 -3.61 6.43 -39.18
C GLY A 791 -3.40 6.14 -37.69
N PHE A 792 -2.88 4.95 -37.41
CA PHE A 792 -2.73 4.37 -36.07
C PHE A 792 -1.29 3.95 -35.78
N ILE A 793 -0.77 4.33 -34.60
CA ILE A 793 0.35 3.65 -33.94
C ILE A 793 -0.24 2.57 -33.03
N ILE A 794 0.28 1.35 -33.13
CA ILE A 794 -0.14 0.21 -32.32
C ILE A 794 1.01 -0.17 -31.39
N PHE A 795 0.71 -0.22 -30.10
CA PHE A 795 1.65 -0.58 -29.02
C PHE A 795 1.27 -1.91 -28.38
N GLU A 796 2.27 -2.72 -28.03
CA GLU A 796 2.10 -4.02 -27.40
C GLU A 796 2.66 -4.11 -25.96
N ASN A 797 1.99 -4.94 -25.16
CA ASN A 797 2.40 -5.28 -23.79
C ASN A 797 3.25 -6.55 -23.82
N LYS A 798 4.47 -6.44 -24.32
CA LYS A 798 5.38 -7.57 -24.56
C LYS A 798 5.65 -8.39 -23.29
N LEU A 799 5.36 -9.69 -23.32
CA LEU A 799 5.64 -10.61 -22.22
C LEU A 799 7.15 -10.79 -21.98
N LYS A 800 7.56 -10.88 -20.70
CA LYS A 800 8.92 -11.30 -20.35
C LYS A 800 9.13 -12.77 -20.74
N PRO A 801 10.28 -13.16 -21.32
CA PRO A 801 10.48 -14.48 -21.92
C PRO A 801 10.35 -15.66 -20.95
N ASN A 802 10.63 -15.44 -19.65
CA ASN A 802 10.53 -16.46 -18.62
C ASN A 802 9.09 -16.64 -18.08
N THR A 803 8.16 -15.72 -18.36
CA THR A 803 6.85 -15.65 -17.70
C THR A 803 6.00 -16.90 -17.95
N ALA A 804 5.77 -17.28 -19.21
CA ALA A 804 4.92 -18.43 -19.54
C ALA A 804 5.45 -19.74 -18.93
N MET A 805 6.77 -19.97 -18.96
CA MET A 805 7.42 -21.15 -18.38
C MET A 805 7.21 -21.25 -16.86
N VAL A 806 7.31 -20.12 -16.14
CA VAL A 806 7.11 -20.11 -14.68
C VAL A 806 5.63 -20.31 -14.32
N LEU A 807 4.70 -19.70 -15.05
CA LEU A 807 3.26 -19.93 -14.84
C LEU A 807 2.87 -21.40 -15.14
N GLU A 808 3.53 -22.05 -16.11
CA GLU A 808 3.40 -23.49 -16.34
C GLU A 808 3.97 -24.33 -15.18
N GLU A 809 5.13 -23.96 -14.60
CA GLU A 809 5.67 -24.63 -13.40
C GLU A 809 4.69 -24.53 -12.22
N LEU A 810 4.12 -23.35 -11.96
CA LEU A 810 3.12 -23.14 -10.91
C LEU A 810 1.83 -23.92 -11.17
N THR A 811 1.41 -24.05 -12.43
CA THR A 811 0.27 -24.89 -12.84
C THR A 811 0.54 -26.37 -12.57
N ARG A 812 1.73 -26.88 -12.95
CA ARG A 812 2.18 -28.25 -12.62
C ARG A 812 2.35 -28.48 -11.11
N ALA A 813 2.60 -27.43 -10.34
CA ALA A 813 2.67 -27.46 -8.87
C ALA A 813 1.29 -27.37 -8.18
N ALA A 814 0.19 -27.31 -8.95
CA ALA A 814 -1.18 -27.13 -8.50
C ALA A 814 -1.42 -25.84 -7.67
N ILE A 815 -0.66 -24.79 -7.95
CA ILE A 815 -0.78 -23.48 -7.29
C ILE A 815 -1.70 -22.59 -8.12
N ARG A 816 -2.69 -21.95 -7.49
CA ARG A 816 -3.61 -21.06 -8.19
C ARG A 816 -2.90 -19.75 -8.58
N LYS A 817 -3.19 -19.28 -9.78
CA LYS A 817 -2.62 -18.08 -10.39
C LYS A 817 -3.72 -17.04 -10.53
N LEU A 818 -3.42 -15.77 -10.25
CA LEU A 818 -4.35 -14.66 -10.39
C LEU A 818 -3.60 -13.42 -10.91
N MET A 819 -4.15 -12.73 -11.90
CA MET A 819 -3.65 -11.43 -12.36
C MET A 819 -4.47 -10.31 -11.68
N CYS A 820 -3.80 -9.31 -11.12
CA CYS A 820 -4.44 -8.17 -10.47
C CYS A 820 -3.76 -6.86 -10.92
N THR A 821 -4.43 -6.04 -11.73
CA THR A 821 -3.79 -4.91 -12.42
C THR A 821 -4.71 -3.71 -12.59
N GLY A 822 -4.11 -2.52 -12.79
CA GLY A 822 -4.81 -1.28 -13.15
C GLY A 822 -5.18 -1.18 -14.64
N ASP A 823 -4.67 -2.08 -15.48
CA ASP A 823 -4.90 -2.10 -16.93
C ASP A 823 -6.37 -2.35 -17.32
N ASN A 824 -6.68 -2.08 -18.59
CA ASN A 824 -8.01 -2.38 -19.16
C ASN A 824 -8.29 -3.89 -19.20
N ILE A 825 -9.53 -4.29 -18.97
CA ILE A 825 -9.92 -5.69 -18.80
C ILE A 825 -9.62 -6.56 -20.04
N LEU A 826 -9.83 -6.04 -21.25
CA LEU A 826 -9.50 -6.75 -22.50
C LEU A 826 -7.98 -6.97 -22.65
N THR A 827 -7.17 -5.97 -22.31
CA THR A 827 -5.70 -6.07 -22.30
C THR A 827 -5.21 -7.11 -21.29
N ALA A 828 -5.72 -7.06 -20.06
CA ALA A 828 -5.37 -8.02 -19.02
C ALA A 828 -5.72 -9.46 -19.42
N ILE A 829 -6.86 -9.68 -20.07
CA ILE A 829 -7.31 -11.01 -20.51
C ILE A 829 -6.54 -11.52 -21.73
N SER A 830 -6.17 -10.63 -22.67
CA SER A 830 -5.30 -11.00 -23.79
C SER A 830 -3.94 -11.49 -23.29
N VAL A 831 -3.28 -10.71 -22.42
CA VAL A 831 -2.01 -11.08 -21.79
C VAL A 831 -2.16 -12.36 -20.93
N ALA A 832 -3.29 -12.53 -20.22
CA ALA A 832 -3.56 -13.74 -19.44
C ALA A 832 -3.76 -15.00 -20.30
N ARG A 833 -4.27 -14.87 -21.53
CA ARG A 833 -4.34 -15.97 -22.51
C ARG A 833 -2.96 -16.25 -23.13
N GLU A 834 -2.21 -15.21 -23.50
CA GLU A 834 -0.85 -15.34 -24.05
C GLU A 834 0.11 -16.04 -23.08
N CYS A 835 0.07 -15.68 -21.79
CA CYS A 835 0.93 -16.29 -20.76
C CYS A 835 0.40 -17.62 -20.18
N ASN A 836 -0.69 -18.18 -20.74
CA ASN A 836 -1.37 -19.39 -20.26
C ASN A 836 -1.80 -19.32 -18.77
N LEU A 837 -2.19 -18.13 -18.31
CA LEU A 837 -2.87 -17.97 -17.01
C LEU A 837 -4.33 -18.42 -17.13
N ILE A 838 -5.03 -17.91 -18.15
CA ILE A 838 -6.30 -18.41 -18.69
C ILE A 838 -5.95 -19.39 -19.84
N SER A 839 -6.69 -20.49 -19.98
CA SER A 839 -6.54 -21.39 -21.13
C SER A 839 -7.06 -20.70 -22.41
N PRO A 840 -6.33 -20.70 -23.54
CA PRO A 840 -6.83 -20.10 -24.78
C PRO A 840 -8.15 -20.69 -25.32
N ILE A 841 -8.56 -21.86 -24.81
CA ILE A 841 -9.80 -22.57 -25.18
C ILE A 841 -10.93 -22.32 -24.16
N SER A 842 -10.63 -21.83 -22.94
CA SER A 842 -11.67 -21.58 -21.94
C SER A 842 -12.39 -20.25 -22.16
N SER A 843 -13.72 -20.30 -22.10
CA SER A 843 -14.57 -19.11 -22.14
C SER A 843 -14.30 -18.24 -20.92
N CYS A 844 -14.08 -16.94 -21.17
CA CYS A 844 -13.87 -15.96 -20.11
C CYS A 844 -15.08 -15.01 -20.01
N TYR A 845 -15.70 -14.97 -18.84
CA TYR A 845 -16.91 -14.21 -18.56
C TYR A 845 -16.59 -12.92 -17.81
N VAL A 846 -17.23 -11.82 -18.23
CA VAL A 846 -17.11 -10.48 -17.65
C VAL A 846 -18.48 -9.99 -17.19
N PRO A 847 -18.61 -9.45 -15.97
CA PRO A 847 -19.83 -8.78 -15.53
C PRO A 847 -19.94 -7.38 -16.16
N ARG A 848 -21.14 -7.02 -16.61
CA ARG A 848 -21.52 -5.65 -17.00
C ARG A 848 -22.79 -5.23 -16.26
N PHE A 849 -22.84 -3.97 -15.83
CA PHE A 849 -24.06 -3.37 -15.30
C PHE A 849 -25.10 -3.21 -16.42
N VAL A 850 -26.29 -3.77 -16.23
CA VAL A 850 -27.45 -3.61 -17.14
C VAL A 850 -28.38 -2.52 -16.64
N GLU A 851 -28.54 -2.42 -15.31
CA GLU A 851 -29.35 -1.44 -14.60
C GLU A 851 -28.55 -0.92 -13.41
N GLY A 852 -28.59 0.39 -13.15
CA GLY A 852 -27.82 1.05 -12.07
C GLY A 852 -26.32 1.19 -12.36
N ASN A 853 -25.61 1.85 -11.43
CA ASN A 853 -24.16 2.01 -11.42
C ASN A 853 -23.53 1.33 -10.18
N PHE A 854 -22.19 1.35 -10.09
CA PHE A 854 -21.43 0.82 -8.95
C PHE A 854 -21.78 1.42 -7.57
N GLN A 855 -22.48 2.55 -7.52
CA GLN A 855 -22.95 3.18 -6.27
C GLN A 855 -24.38 2.74 -5.87
N ASP A 856 -25.13 2.11 -6.77
CA ASP A 856 -26.53 1.75 -6.55
C ASP A 856 -26.65 0.35 -5.94
N SER A 857 -27.18 0.26 -4.71
CA SER A 857 -27.42 -1.02 -4.01
C SER A 857 -28.49 -1.92 -4.65
N LYS A 858 -29.09 -1.47 -5.77
CA LYS A 858 -30.05 -2.21 -6.60
C LYS A 858 -29.56 -2.45 -8.04
N ALA A 859 -28.29 -2.17 -8.33
CA ALA A 859 -27.75 -2.41 -9.66
C ALA A 859 -27.79 -3.91 -10.02
N ARG A 860 -27.91 -4.23 -11.32
CA ARG A 860 -28.00 -5.61 -11.82
C ARG A 860 -26.87 -5.92 -12.78
N LEU A 861 -26.12 -6.98 -12.48
CA LEU A 861 -24.99 -7.46 -13.28
C LEU A 861 -25.43 -8.60 -14.20
N ARG A 862 -25.08 -8.50 -15.49
CA ARG A 862 -25.11 -9.61 -16.45
C ARG A 862 -23.69 -10.09 -16.70
N TRP A 863 -23.47 -11.39 -16.57
CA TRP A 863 -22.17 -12.03 -16.82
C TRP A 863 -22.16 -12.60 -18.23
N GLU A 864 -21.41 -12.00 -19.15
CA GLU A 864 -21.36 -12.40 -20.56
C GLU A 864 -19.95 -12.82 -20.99
N SER A 865 -19.86 -13.78 -21.92
CA SER A 865 -18.58 -14.22 -22.48
C SER A 865 -18.02 -13.18 -23.46
N ILE A 866 -16.70 -12.99 -23.45
CA ILE A 866 -16.00 -12.05 -24.35
C ILE A 866 -15.98 -12.54 -25.80
N ASP A 867 -15.93 -13.86 -25.99
CA ASP A 867 -15.77 -14.47 -27.31
C ASP A 867 -17.10 -14.54 -28.07
N ASP A 868 -18.22 -14.64 -27.35
CA ASP A 868 -19.59 -14.47 -27.86
C ASP A 868 -20.54 -14.10 -26.71
N SER A 869 -21.20 -12.94 -26.82
CA SER A 869 -22.14 -12.39 -25.83
C SER A 869 -23.45 -13.17 -25.68
N SER A 870 -23.67 -14.20 -26.52
CA SER A 870 -24.78 -15.14 -26.38
C SER A 870 -24.67 -16.02 -25.12
N PHE A 871 -23.45 -16.34 -24.66
CA PHE A 871 -23.21 -17.17 -23.48
C PHE A 871 -23.22 -16.34 -22.20
N ILE A 872 -24.00 -16.77 -21.21
CA ILE A 872 -24.32 -16.02 -19.99
C ILE A 872 -24.15 -16.92 -18.74
N LEU A 873 -23.63 -16.38 -17.63
CA LEU A 873 -23.71 -17.04 -16.31
C LEU A 873 -24.95 -16.55 -15.54
N ASP A 874 -25.59 -17.44 -14.78
CA ASP A 874 -26.70 -17.06 -13.89
C ASP A 874 -26.24 -16.14 -12.74
N GLU A 875 -27.05 -15.13 -12.44
CA GLU A 875 -26.74 -14.02 -11.51
C GLU A 875 -26.41 -14.50 -10.08
N ASN A 876 -26.97 -15.64 -9.63
CA ASN A 876 -26.84 -16.14 -8.25
C ASN A 876 -25.93 -17.38 -8.12
N THR A 877 -26.01 -18.29 -9.09
CA THR A 877 -25.23 -19.52 -9.09
C THR A 877 -23.85 -19.35 -9.70
N LEU A 878 -23.67 -18.38 -10.61
CA LEU A 878 -22.49 -18.18 -11.47
C LEU A 878 -22.13 -19.42 -12.32
N THR A 879 -23.07 -20.32 -12.56
CA THR A 879 -22.90 -21.41 -13.54
C THR A 879 -23.35 -20.96 -14.93
N PRO A 880 -22.70 -21.43 -16.01
CA PRO A 880 -23.13 -21.13 -17.37
C PRO A 880 -24.56 -21.65 -17.61
N VAL A 881 -25.39 -20.79 -18.20
CA VAL A 881 -26.77 -21.14 -18.59
C VAL A 881 -26.71 -21.83 -19.96
N PRO A 882 -27.14 -23.10 -20.09
CA PRO A 882 -27.06 -23.82 -21.36
C PRO A 882 -27.99 -23.20 -22.40
N THR A 883 -27.50 -23.04 -23.63
CA THR A 883 -28.27 -22.40 -24.69
C THR A 883 -29.34 -23.37 -25.21
N GLN A 884 -30.51 -22.87 -25.61
CA GLN A 884 -31.65 -23.73 -26.02
C GLN A 884 -31.34 -24.70 -27.17
N ALA A 885 -30.30 -24.44 -27.97
CA ALA A 885 -29.81 -25.36 -28.99
C ALA A 885 -29.09 -26.60 -28.41
N GLU A 886 -28.29 -26.41 -27.34
CA GLU A 886 -27.41 -27.43 -26.76
C GLU A 886 -28.17 -28.43 -25.87
N ALA A 887 -29.30 -27.99 -25.30
CA ALA A 887 -30.18 -28.85 -24.48
C ALA A 887 -30.65 -30.12 -25.21
N ASN A 888 -30.66 -30.11 -26.55
CA ASN A 888 -31.05 -31.26 -27.39
C ASN A 888 -29.89 -32.19 -27.78
N SER A 889 -28.63 -31.84 -27.48
CA SER A 889 -27.42 -32.58 -27.89
C SER A 889 -26.56 -33.11 -26.74
N LEU A 890 -27.10 -33.17 -25.52
CA LEU A 890 -26.40 -33.60 -24.30
C LEU A 890 -26.09 -35.12 -24.29
N ILE A 891 -25.09 -35.53 -25.07
CA ILE A 891 -24.34 -36.77 -24.84
C ILE A 891 -23.28 -36.50 -23.75
N PHE A 892 -23.04 -37.52 -22.92
CA PHE A 892 -22.39 -37.48 -21.59
C PHE A 892 -20.92 -37.00 -21.52
N GLN A 893 -20.35 -36.36 -22.55
CA GLN A 893 -18.92 -36.05 -22.65
C GLN A 893 -18.53 -34.59 -22.41
N ASP A 894 -19.44 -33.62 -22.62
CA ASP A 894 -19.10 -32.18 -22.52
C ASP A 894 -19.37 -31.53 -21.15
N LEU A 895 -19.81 -32.30 -20.15
CA LEU A 895 -19.96 -31.83 -18.77
C LEU A 895 -18.66 -31.28 -18.16
N SER A 896 -17.50 -31.77 -18.60
CA SER A 896 -16.20 -31.24 -18.16
C SER A 896 -15.88 -29.86 -18.73
N LYS A 897 -16.33 -29.52 -19.96
CA LYS A 897 -16.16 -28.16 -20.52
C LYS A 897 -16.99 -27.12 -19.77
N LEU A 898 -18.17 -27.52 -19.28
CA LEU A 898 -19.06 -26.66 -18.49
C LEU A 898 -18.48 -26.26 -17.11
N GLU A 899 -17.49 -27.01 -16.60
CA GLU A 899 -16.80 -26.67 -15.35
C GLU A 899 -15.55 -25.78 -15.56
N ASP A 900 -15.02 -25.66 -16.77
CA ASP A 900 -13.70 -25.09 -17.06
C ASP A 900 -13.77 -23.66 -17.63
N TYR A 901 -14.63 -22.82 -17.03
CA TYR A 901 -14.74 -21.39 -17.32
C TYR A 901 -13.92 -20.53 -16.35
N SER A 902 -13.54 -19.33 -16.80
CA SER A 902 -12.79 -18.34 -16.01
C SER A 902 -13.58 -17.03 -15.89
N ILE A 903 -13.53 -16.37 -14.73
CA ILE A 903 -14.16 -15.06 -14.53
C ILE A 903 -13.09 -13.96 -14.54
N ALA A 904 -13.38 -12.84 -15.20
CA ALA A 904 -12.59 -11.62 -15.13
C ALA A 904 -13.48 -10.44 -14.69
N ILE A 905 -12.95 -9.57 -13.82
CA ILE A 905 -13.74 -8.54 -13.12
C ILE A 905 -13.00 -7.20 -13.14
N SER A 906 -13.74 -6.10 -13.31
CA SER A 906 -13.22 -4.73 -13.19
C SER A 906 -13.39 -4.16 -11.79
N GLY A 907 -12.51 -3.24 -11.36
CA GLY A 907 -12.51 -2.65 -10.01
C GLY A 907 -13.86 -2.08 -9.55
N ASP A 908 -14.58 -1.37 -10.44
CA ASP A 908 -15.92 -0.83 -10.18
C ASP A 908 -16.95 -1.92 -9.83
N VAL A 909 -16.90 -3.07 -10.54
CA VAL A 909 -17.75 -4.23 -10.23
C VAL A 909 -17.25 -4.95 -8.97
N PHE A 910 -15.94 -5.07 -8.77
CA PHE A 910 -15.37 -5.66 -7.54
C PHE A 910 -15.80 -4.88 -6.29
N ARG A 911 -15.74 -3.54 -6.33
CA ARG A 911 -16.22 -2.63 -5.28
C ARG A 911 -17.70 -2.89 -4.96
N TRP A 912 -18.56 -2.93 -5.99
CA TRP A 912 -19.99 -3.22 -5.82
C TRP A 912 -20.23 -4.63 -5.22
N ILE A 913 -19.46 -5.64 -5.64
CA ILE A 913 -19.56 -7.00 -5.10
C ILE A 913 -19.11 -7.07 -3.64
N VAL A 914 -18.12 -6.27 -3.22
CA VAL A 914 -17.66 -6.20 -1.83
C VAL A 914 -18.64 -5.44 -0.92
N ASP A 915 -19.25 -4.36 -1.41
CA ASP A 915 -20.13 -3.49 -0.60
C ASP A 915 -21.59 -3.95 -0.56
N PHE A 916 -22.11 -4.57 -1.63
CA PHE A 916 -23.55 -4.84 -1.78
C PHE A 916 -23.93 -6.28 -2.10
N ALA A 917 -23.07 -7.10 -2.72
CA ALA A 917 -23.46 -8.43 -3.18
C ALA A 917 -23.50 -9.48 -2.05
N PRO A 918 -24.30 -10.57 -2.19
CA PRO A 918 -24.33 -11.65 -1.20
C PRO A 918 -22.96 -12.31 -1.01
N ILE A 919 -22.62 -12.65 0.22
CA ILE A 919 -21.33 -13.29 0.59
C ILE A 919 -21.01 -14.54 -0.25
N ASN A 920 -22.04 -15.29 -0.66
CA ASN A 920 -21.90 -16.47 -1.53
C ASN A 920 -21.42 -16.12 -2.95
N VAL A 921 -21.84 -14.97 -3.49
CA VAL A 921 -21.39 -14.46 -4.80
C VAL A 921 -19.95 -13.99 -4.69
N LEU A 922 -19.62 -13.18 -3.66
CA LEU A 922 -18.25 -12.76 -3.37
C LEU A 922 -17.30 -13.96 -3.20
N HIS A 923 -17.66 -14.98 -2.42
CA HIS A 923 -16.83 -16.17 -2.25
C HIS A 923 -16.61 -16.94 -3.56
N LYS A 924 -17.65 -17.11 -4.40
CA LYS A 924 -17.50 -17.75 -5.72
C LYS A 924 -16.60 -16.94 -6.65
N VAL A 925 -16.77 -15.61 -6.66
CA VAL A 925 -15.91 -14.66 -7.38
C VAL A 925 -14.46 -14.78 -6.94
N LEU A 926 -14.20 -14.83 -5.63
CA LEU A 926 -12.85 -15.00 -5.08
C LEU A 926 -12.25 -16.39 -5.40
N VAL A 927 -13.06 -17.41 -5.66
CA VAL A 927 -12.62 -18.79 -6.01
C VAL A 927 -12.46 -19.01 -7.52
N ARG A 928 -13.29 -18.38 -8.37
CA ARG A 928 -13.31 -18.58 -9.84
C ARG A 928 -12.71 -17.42 -10.65
N GLY A 929 -12.51 -16.25 -10.05
CA GLY A 929 -11.83 -15.12 -10.68
C GLY A 929 -10.36 -15.42 -10.98
N GLN A 930 -9.92 -15.11 -12.20
CA GLN A 930 -8.52 -15.25 -12.63
C GLN A 930 -7.87 -13.90 -12.98
N VAL A 931 -8.66 -12.92 -13.42
CA VAL A 931 -8.18 -11.58 -13.80
C VAL A 931 -9.01 -10.52 -13.08
N PHE A 932 -8.35 -9.63 -12.36
CA PHE A 932 -8.93 -8.46 -11.71
C PHE A 932 -8.26 -7.23 -12.33
N ALA A 933 -9.02 -6.43 -13.07
CA ALA A 933 -8.54 -5.36 -13.94
C ALA A 933 -9.09 -3.99 -13.51
N ARG A 934 -8.46 -2.89 -13.94
CA ARG A 934 -8.74 -1.52 -13.43
C ARG A 934 -8.80 -1.42 -11.90
N MET A 935 -8.00 -2.21 -11.20
CA MET A 935 -7.93 -2.25 -9.73
C MET A 935 -7.06 -1.09 -9.22
N SER A 936 -7.60 -0.26 -8.33
CA SER A 936 -6.81 0.71 -7.58
C SER A 936 -5.91 0.02 -6.54
N PRO A 937 -4.83 0.67 -6.06
CA PRO A 937 -3.91 0.10 -5.05
C PRO A 937 -4.61 -0.40 -3.78
N ASP A 938 -5.63 0.32 -3.30
CA ASP A 938 -6.41 -0.05 -2.12
C ASP A 938 -7.31 -1.26 -2.40
N GLU A 939 -7.87 -1.39 -3.60
CA GLU A 939 -8.63 -2.58 -4.01
C GLU A 939 -7.73 -3.81 -4.23
N LYS A 940 -6.47 -3.63 -4.69
CA LYS A 940 -5.49 -4.73 -4.72
C LYS A 940 -5.19 -5.25 -3.30
N ASN A 941 -5.08 -4.35 -2.33
CA ASN A 941 -4.91 -4.71 -0.92
C ASN A 941 -6.15 -5.45 -0.39
N GLU A 942 -7.34 -4.90 -0.60
CA GLU A 942 -8.59 -5.51 -0.14
C GLU A 942 -8.84 -6.89 -0.77
N LEU A 943 -8.50 -7.09 -2.06
CA LEU A 943 -8.57 -8.41 -2.71
C LEU A 943 -7.73 -9.47 -1.98
N VAL A 944 -6.50 -9.14 -1.61
CA VAL A 944 -5.63 -10.05 -0.84
C VAL A 944 -6.23 -10.37 0.53
N GLU A 945 -6.74 -9.35 1.24
CA GLU A 945 -7.37 -9.55 2.56
C GLU A 945 -8.69 -10.35 2.47
N LYS A 946 -9.49 -10.20 1.40
CA LYS A 946 -10.65 -11.07 1.15
C LYS A 946 -10.23 -12.52 0.85
N LEU A 947 -9.19 -12.74 0.05
CA LEU A 947 -8.66 -14.09 -0.23
C LEU A 947 -8.14 -14.76 1.05
N GLN A 948 -7.45 -14.02 1.93
CA GLN A 948 -7.04 -14.51 3.26
C GLN A 948 -8.23 -14.81 4.17
N SER A 949 -9.33 -14.07 4.07
CA SER A 949 -10.55 -14.30 4.88
C SER A 949 -11.25 -15.64 4.61
N ILE A 950 -10.99 -16.25 3.44
CA ILE A 950 -11.44 -17.61 3.09
C ILE A 950 -10.36 -18.69 3.34
N ASP A 951 -9.43 -18.41 4.27
CA ASP A 951 -8.33 -19.27 4.78
C ASP A 951 -7.28 -19.71 3.72
N TYR A 952 -7.23 -19.05 2.55
CA TYR A 952 -6.11 -19.22 1.58
C TYR A 952 -4.82 -18.55 2.08
N CYS A 953 -3.69 -19.22 1.91
CA CYS A 953 -2.35 -18.65 2.10
C CYS A 953 -1.93 -17.87 0.84
N CYS A 954 -1.85 -16.54 0.94
CA CYS A 954 -1.80 -15.65 -0.22
C CYS A 954 -0.39 -15.08 -0.47
N GLY A 955 0.13 -15.32 -1.67
CA GLY A 955 1.34 -14.67 -2.18
C GLY A 955 0.98 -13.52 -3.13
N PHE A 956 1.81 -12.48 -3.17
CA PHE A 956 1.70 -11.40 -4.16
C PHE A 956 3.08 -11.11 -4.77
N CYS A 957 3.15 -10.96 -6.09
CA CYS A 957 4.35 -10.59 -6.85
C CYS A 957 4.09 -9.28 -7.60
N GLY A 958 4.95 -8.29 -7.41
CA GLY A 958 4.80 -6.94 -7.97
C GLY A 958 6.14 -6.17 -8.00
N ASP A 959 6.20 -5.08 -8.76
CA ASP A 959 7.41 -4.27 -8.98
C ASP A 959 7.23 -2.79 -8.58
N GLY A 960 6.10 -2.18 -8.92
CA GLY A 960 5.74 -0.81 -8.55
C GLY A 960 5.11 -0.71 -7.16
N ALA A 961 5.12 0.49 -6.54
CA ALA A 961 4.49 0.68 -5.22
C ALA A 961 2.96 0.85 -5.28
N ASN A 962 2.35 0.84 -6.47
CA ASN A 962 0.92 0.55 -6.63
C ASN A 962 0.53 -0.83 -6.07
N ASP A 963 1.51 -1.73 -5.88
CA ASP A 963 1.35 -3.02 -5.22
C ASP A 963 1.79 -3.01 -3.74
N CYS A 964 2.30 -1.88 -3.21
CA CYS A 964 2.90 -1.79 -1.87
C CYS A 964 1.96 -2.24 -0.74
N GLY A 965 0.67 -1.92 -0.85
CA GLY A 965 -0.36 -2.42 0.07
C GLY A 965 -0.49 -3.95 0.00
N ALA A 966 -0.78 -4.46 -1.20
CA ALA A 966 -0.98 -5.89 -1.45
C ALA A 966 0.25 -6.74 -1.08
N LEU A 967 1.47 -6.30 -1.42
CA LEU A 967 2.75 -6.93 -1.04
C LEU A 967 2.96 -7.00 0.49
N LYS A 968 2.42 -6.03 1.24
CA LYS A 968 2.54 -5.93 2.70
C LYS A 968 1.47 -6.74 3.43
N ALA A 969 0.24 -6.79 2.91
CA ALA A 969 -0.88 -7.58 3.43
C ALA A 969 -0.75 -9.08 3.12
N ALA A 970 -0.24 -9.44 1.94
CA ALA A 970 0.03 -10.81 1.56
C ALA A 970 0.91 -11.52 2.60
N ASP A 971 0.67 -12.81 2.83
CA ASP A 971 1.50 -13.66 3.69
C ASP A 971 2.94 -13.69 3.18
N VAL A 972 3.10 -13.65 1.85
CA VAL A 972 4.38 -13.63 1.14
C VAL A 972 4.31 -12.64 -0.03
N GLY A 973 4.63 -11.37 0.24
CA GLY A 973 4.95 -10.41 -0.81
C GLY A 973 6.36 -10.63 -1.38
N ILE A 974 6.49 -10.54 -2.70
CA ILE A 974 7.75 -10.64 -3.44
C ILE A 974 7.86 -9.39 -4.33
N SER A 975 8.81 -8.51 -4.04
CA SER A 975 9.11 -7.36 -4.88
C SER A 975 10.17 -7.69 -5.92
N LEU A 976 9.98 -7.25 -7.16
CA LEU A 976 10.93 -7.44 -8.28
C LEU A 976 11.85 -6.23 -8.54
N SER A 977 11.73 -5.14 -7.77
CA SER A 977 12.46 -3.89 -8.03
C SER A 977 13.55 -3.59 -6.98
N GLU A 978 14.65 -2.97 -7.41
CA GLU A 978 15.71 -2.46 -6.51
C GLU A 978 15.33 -1.16 -5.79
N ALA A 979 14.15 -0.59 -6.08
CA ALA A 979 13.62 0.62 -5.45
C ALA A 979 13.19 0.37 -3.98
N GLU A 980 12.93 1.43 -3.20
CA GLU A 980 12.49 1.30 -1.81
C GLU A 980 11.06 0.70 -1.65
N ALA A 981 10.33 0.43 -2.75
CA ALA A 981 9.18 -0.48 -2.74
C ALA A 981 9.53 -1.88 -2.15
N SER A 982 10.79 -2.30 -2.30
CA SER A 982 11.37 -3.48 -1.64
C SER A 982 11.30 -3.48 -0.10
N ILE A 983 11.10 -2.32 0.55
CA ILE A 983 10.94 -2.22 2.02
C ILE A 983 9.60 -2.81 2.48
N ALA A 984 8.57 -2.76 1.64
CA ALA A 984 7.22 -3.25 1.97
C ALA A 984 7.10 -4.78 1.82
N ALA A 985 7.78 -5.36 0.82
CA ALA A 985 7.76 -6.79 0.57
C ALA A 985 8.75 -7.54 1.47
N PRO A 986 8.36 -8.67 2.11
CA PRO A 986 9.27 -9.48 2.92
C PRO A 986 10.36 -10.20 2.11
N PHE A 987 10.20 -10.31 0.79
CA PHE A 987 11.19 -10.81 -0.16
C PHE A 987 11.44 -9.79 -1.28
N THR A 988 12.69 -9.70 -1.73
CA THR A 988 13.11 -8.86 -2.85
C THR A 988 14.00 -9.65 -3.80
N SER A 989 13.65 -9.68 -5.07
CA SER A 989 14.51 -10.17 -6.15
C SER A 989 15.28 -9.00 -6.76
N ARG A 990 16.56 -9.23 -7.12
CA ARG A 990 17.29 -8.34 -8.04
C ARG A 990 17.17 -8.75 -9.51
N ILE A 991 16.64 -9.94 -9.76
CA ILE A 991 16.31 -10.41 -11.09
C ILE A 991 14.88 -9.96 -11.34
N PHE A 992 14.68 -9.09 -12.32
CA PHE A 992 13.40 -8.47 -12.67
C PHE A 992 12.48 -9.45 -13.43
N ASP A 993 12.35 -10.69 -12.95
CA ASP A 993 11.45 -11.71 -13.48
C ASP A 993 10.80 -12.54 -12.37
N ILE A 994 9.74 -13.27 -12.74
CA ILE A 994 8.97 -14.07 -11.78
C ILE A 994 9.62 -15.40 -11.39
N THR A 995 10.85 -15.73 -11.83
CA THR A 995 11.51 -17.01 -11.48
C THR A 995 11.81 -17.13 -9.99
N CYS A 996 11.90 -16.00 -9.29
CA CYS A 996 12.02 -15.97 -7.83
C CYS A 996 10.81 -16.58 -7.09
N VAL A 997 9.61 -16.60 -7.69
CA VAL A 997 8.39 -17.13 -7.08
C VAL A 997 8.48 -18.64 -6.80
N PRO A 998 8.71 -19.53 -7.80
CA PRO A 998 8.91 -20.95 -7.52
C PRO A 998 10.16 -21.22 -6.68
N GLU A 999 11.22 -20.39 -6.75
CA GLU A 999 12.38 -20.53 -5.86
C GLU A 999 12.04 -20.31 -4.39
N VAL A 1000 11.28 -19.25 -4.04
CA VAL A 1000 10.79 -19.00 -2.68
C VAL A 1000 9.90 -20.14 -2.19
N ILE A 1001 9.03 -20.68 -3.06
CA ILE A 1001 8.16 -21.82 -2.73
C ILE A 1001 8.97 -23.11 -2.52
N ARG A 1002 9.94 -23.40 -3.38
CA ARG A 1002 10.80 -24.61 -3.27
C ARG A 1002 11.66 -24.56 -2.01
N GLU A 1003 12.31 -23.42 -1.73
CA GLU A 1003 13.11 -23.23 -0.51
C GLU A 1003 12.24 -23.22 0.76
N GLY A 1004 11.04 -22.62 0.71
CA GLY A 1004 10.09 -22.61 1.80
C GLY A 1004 9.51 -24.00 2.12
N ARG A 1005 9.19 -24.80 1.08
CA ARG A 1005 8.78 -26.22 1.25
C ARG A 1005 9.92 -27.04 1.86
N ALA A 1006 11.16 -26.83 1.41
CA ALA A 1006 12.33 -27.50 1.98
C ALA A 1006 12.56 -27.12 3.46
N ALA A 1007 12.54 -25.83 3.80
CA ALA A 1007 12.70 -25.34 5.17
C ALA A 1007 11.60 -25.85 6.11
N LEU A 1008 10.34 -25.89 5.63
CA LEU A 1008 9.21 -26.45 6.36
C LEU A 1008 9.39 -27.96 6.61
N VAL A 1009 9.74 -28.74 5.59
CA VAL A 1009 9.98 -30.19 5.73
C VAL A 1009 11.14 -30.45 6.69
N THR A 1010 12.26 -29.71 6.59
CA THR A 1010 13.36 -29.79 7.55
C THR A 1010 12.89 -29.48 8.97
N SER A 1011 12.11 -28.41 9.16
CA SER A 1011 11.57 -28.01 10.48
C SER A 1011 10.71 -29.11 11.10
N PHE A 1012 9.78 -29.70 10.34
CA PHE A 1012 8.96 -30.82 10.79
C PHE A 1012 9.79 -32.10 11.06
N SER A 1013 10.81 -32.39 10.25
CA SER A 1013 11.69 -33.54 10.46
C SER A 1013 12.53 -33.39 11.73
N CYS A 1014 13.13 -32.21 11.97
CA CYS A 1014 13.87 -31.92 13.20
C CYS A 1014 12.96 -31.98 14.43
N PHE A 1015 11.74 -31.44 14.34
CA PHE A 1015 10.73 -31.52 15.41
C PHE A 1015 10.36 -32.98 15.70
N LYS A 1016 10.03 -33.78 14.67
CA LYS A 1016 9.71 -35.21 14.81
C LYS A 1016 10.86 -36.02 15.40
N TYR A 1017 12.10 -35.74 15.00
CA TYR A 1017 13.29 -36.37 15.56
C TYR A 1017 13.46 -36.06 17.04
N MET A 1018 13.39 -34.77 17.42
CA MET A 1018 13.45 -34.35 18.83
C MET A 1018 12.33 -34.95 19.67
N SER A 1019 11.08 -34.95 19.15
CA SER A 1019 9.92 -35.60 19.79
C SER A 1019 10.15 -37.09 20.05
N LEU A 1020 10.65 -37.83 19.06
CA LEU A 1020 10.89 -39.26 19.17
C LEU A 1020 12.07 -39.57 20.11
N TYR A 1021 13.15 -38.80 20.03
CA TYR A 1021 14.29 -38.88 20.95
C TYR A 1021 13.85 -38.68 22.40
N SER A 1022 13.08 -37.63 22.68
CA SER A 1022 12.52 -37.33 24.01
C SER A 1022 11.67 -38.49 24.54
N ALA A 1023 10.80 -39.07 23.70
CA ALA A 1023 9.94 -40.18 24.08
C ALA A 1023 10.73 -41.47 24.36
N ILE A 1024 11.76 -41.77 23.55
CA ILE A 1024 12.65 -42.92 23.77
C ILE A 1024 13.45 -42.73 25.07
N GLN A 1025 14.07 -41.57 25.26
CA GLN A 1025 14.86 -41.27 26.46
C GLN A 1025 13.99 -41.31 27.73
N PHE A 1026 12.82 -40.66 27.72
CA PHE A 1026 11.85 -40.71 28.81
C PHE A 1026 11.42 -42.14 29.16
N THR A 1027 11.15 -42.97 28.15
CA THR A 1027 10.75 -44.37 28.37
C THR A 1027 11.90 -45.19 28.95
N SER A 1028 13.11 -45.06 28.40
CA SER A 1028 14.31 -45.76 28.88
C SER A 1028 14.66 -45.37 30.31
N VAL A 1029 14.64 -44.08 30.63
CA VAL A 1029 14.93 -43.57 31.98
C VAL A 1029 13.83 -44.00 32.97
N SER A 1030 12.56 -43.98 32.58
CA SER A 1030 11.45 -44.47 33.42
C SER A 1030 11.61 -45.95 33.78
N PHE A 1031 12.04 -46.80 32.84
CA PHE A 1031 12.35 -48.22 33.13
C PHE A 1031 13.62 -48.38 33.96
N LEU A 1032 14.69 -47.60 33.73
CA LEU A 1032 15.91 -47.66 34.55
C LEU A 1032 15.64 -47.22 36.01
N TYR A 1033 14.75 -46.25 36.20
CA TYR A 1033 14.24 -45.82 37.52
C TYR A 1033 13.42 -46.90 38.24
N GLU A 1034 12.87 -47.90 37.52
CA GLU A 1034 12.26 -49.09 38.15
C GLU A 1034 13.31 -49.90 38.94
N TYR A 1035 14.52 -50.00 38.38
CA TYR A 1035 15.68 -50.73 38.92
C TYR A 1035 16.70 -49.84 39.65
N ALA A 1036 16.32 -48.61 40.04
CA ALA A 1036 17.19 -47.62 40.69
C ALA A 1036 18.50 -47.28 39.93
N SER A 1037 18.47 -47.32 38.60
CA SER A 1037 19.59 -47.05 37.69
C SER A 1037 19.35 -45.80 36.82
N ASN A 1038 20.37 -45.28 36.13
CA ASN A 1038 20.22 -44.24 35.11
C ASN A 1038 21.27 -44.41 33.99
N LEU A 1039 21.10 -43.68 32.87
CA LEU A 1039 22.04 -43.62 31.75
C LEU A 1039 23.36 -42.94 32.15
N GLY A 1040 24.51 -43.42 31.67
CA GLY A 1040 25.81 -42.78 31.93
C GLY A 1040 26.06 -41.52 31.07
N ASN A 1041 27.02 -40.68 31.47
CA ASN A 1041 27.45 -39.45 30.76
C ASN A 1041 27.83 -39.61 29.26
N PHE A 1042 27.94 -40.84 28.75
CA PHE A 1042 28.35 -41.18 27.37
C PHE A 1042 27.30 -42.04 26.62
N GLN A 1043 26.07 -42.14 27.14
CA GLN A 1043 24.97 -42.97 26.61
C GLN A 1043 23.79 -42.12 26.15
#